data_AF-A0A219AGM4-F1
#
_entry.id   AF-A0A219AGM4-F1
#
_cell.length_a   1.000
_cell.length_b   1.000
_cell.length_c   1.000
_cell.angle_alpha   90.00
_cell.angle_beta   90.00
_cell.angle_gamma   90.00
#
_symmetry.space_group_name_H-M   'P 1'
#
loop_
_entity.id
_entity.type
_entity.pdbx_description
1 polymer ?
#
loop_
_entity_poly.entity_id
_entity_poly.type
_entity_poly.pdbx_seq_one_letter_code
_entity_poly.pdbx_strand_id
1 'polypeptide(L)'
;MKRRLVFLVLLICSVNISLAQTPEKQWSKMAFSKDEAFLRSADALRIAENILLYQKNNGGWGKNIAVQNVLSEAEKKRITASKDELKVTTIDNNATVQELTFLSNVYRFHRKPEFREAFLRGIGFLLEAQYENGGWPQFYPIQNNYSSHITYNDDAMARVLFLFKTILDEGERFPVAIPAETLQKIKSSFWKGIDVILKTQYRQNGKLTVWGAQHDEYNLLPTKARAYELPSLSGKESATLVLLLMSLDKPSKQVISAVEDAVEWFEQNQIKGFKEIEVSGDKKLVADPAAPPMWGRFYTLDTNEIFMTGRNGEMKHSYAEIEAERRNGYAWYTYEPAKVLKKYDAWKKKYVKIIPDKCQYTISKDGSGDFETIQDAIDHLKSFPEQQITLYVKNGKYEEKVRIHHWNSNIKIVGEDRDKTIVSFNDHFTQINKGRNSTFFTPTLSIEANDIILENLTVENTAGEVGQAVALSITSNRVALVNCKLLGNQDTLYLGGEGKIYIKDSYIEGTTDYIFGGATAYFENCTLHSKKDSYIVAPSTPQGSAYGFVFHNCTLTAAENVTKVYLGRPWRTFAKAIFLNSELTTAVAPEGWHNWNNVAAERHAVFSEYRNSGAGFNPVARVNWSKQLSKRQAANYTKQMVLKTEINSNWYENL
;
A
#
# COMPACT_ATOMS: atom_id res chain seq x y z
N MET A 1 -87.34 -51.53 -0.46
CA MET A 1 -86.84 -51.40 0.93
C MET A 1 -85.33 -51.69 0.92
N LYS A 2 -84.52 -50.64 1.13
CA LYS A 2 -83.07 -50.53 1.38
C LYS A 2 -82.10 -51.66 0.92
N ARG A 3 -81.29 -51.36 -0.11
CA ARG A 3 -79.95 -51.93 -0.35
C ARG A 3 -78.88 -50.98 0.21
N ARG A 4 -77.84 -51.55 0.83
CA ARG A 4 -76.66 -50.90 1.42
C ARG A 4 -75.76 -50.26 0.35
N LEU A 5 -75.15 -49.12 0.67
CA LEU A 5 -73.86 -48.73 0.10
C LEU A 5 -73.03 -48.04 1.21
N VAL A 6 -71.86 -48.62 1.48
CA VAL A 6 -70.86 -48.15 2.44
C VAL A 6 -70.04 -47.07 1.74
N PHE A 7 -69.96 -45.87 2.32
CA PHE A 7 -69.08 -44.80 1.84
C PHE A 7 -67.69 -44.99 2.44
N LEU A 8 -66.71 -45.27 1.58
CA LEU A 8 -65.28 -45.25 1.89
C LEU A 8 -64.80 -43.79 1.75
N VAL A 9 -64.32 -43.20 2.85
CA VAL A 9 -63.69 -41.87 2.84
C VAL A 9 -62.23 -42.03 2.39
N LEU A 10 -61.92 -41.56 1.18
CA LEU A 10 -60.55 -41.46 0.65
C LEU A 10 -59.94 -40.13 1.10
N LEU A 11 -59.02 -40.20 2.05
CA LEU A 11 -58.15 -39.10 2.47
C LEU A 11 -57.11 -38.88 1.35
N ILE A 12 -57.24 -37.80 0.58
CA ILE A 12 -56.22 -37.41 -0.42
C ILE A 12 -55.11 -36.66 0.32
N CYS A 13 -54.03 -37.36 0.66
CA CYS A 13 -52.78 -36.73 1.06
C CYS A 13 -52.16 -36.03 -0.15
N SER A 14 -52.14 -34.70 -0.15
CA SER A 14 -51.36 -33.89 -1.08
C SER A 14 -49.87 -34.11 -0.79
N VAL A 15 -49.19 -34.88 -1.64
CA VAL A 15 -47.73 -35.00 -1.65
C VAL A 15 -47.17 -33.69 -2.20
N ASN A 16 -46.66 -32.83 -1.31
CA ASN A 16 -45.77 -31.75 -1.69
C ASN A 16 -44.49 -32.37 -2.25
N ILE A 17 -44.33 -32.35 -3.57
CA ILE A 17 -43.06 -32.68 -4.23
C ILE A 17 -42.11 -31.50 -3.94
N SER A 18 -41.40 -31.60 -2.83
CA SER A 18 -40.21 -30.82 -2.55
C SER A 18 -39.18 -31.14 -3.65
N LEU A 19 -38.82 -30.16 -4.48
CA LEU A 19 -37.65 -30.23 -5.36
C LEU A 19 -36.43 -30.65 -4.51
N ALA A 20 -35.94 -31.87 -4.72
CA ALA A 20 -34.79 -32.40 -4.00
C ALA A 20 -33.56 -31.51 -4.25
N GLN A 21 -32.99 -30.93 -3.19
CA GLN A 21 -31.73 -30.19 -3.29
C GLN A 21 -30.61 -31.15 -3.73
N THR A 22 -29.73 -30.70 -4.62
CA THR A 22 -28.59 -31.52 -5.05
C THR A 22 -27.68 -31.84 -3.85
N PRO A 23 -27.12 -33.07 -3.77
CA PRO A 23 -26.26 -33.49 -2.64
C PRO A 23 -25.10 -32.53 -2.34
N GLU A 24 -24.54 -31.86 -3.35
CA GLU A 24 -23.47 -30.87 -3.19
C GLU A 24 -23.93 -29.61 -2.43
N LYS A 25 -25.15 -29.11 -2.72
CA LYS A 25 -25.70 -27.95 -2.00
C LYS A 25 -25.94 -28.27 -0.52
N GLN A 26 -26.30 -29.53 -0.22
CA GLN A 26 -26.43 -30.00 1.15
C GLN A 26 -25.07 -30.02 1.87
N TRP A 27 -24.01 -30.48 1.20
CA TRP A 27 -22.66 -30.47 1.76
C TRP A 27 -22.23 -29.07 2.18
N SER A 28 -22.33 -28.09 1.27
CA SER A 28 -21.89 -26.74 1.55
C SER A 28 -22.62 -26.13 2.76
N LYS A 29 -23.94 -26.38 2.89
CA LYS A 29 -24.71 -25.94 4.06
C LYS A 29 -24.21 -26.58 5.37
N MET A 30 -23.87 -27.88 5.34
CA MET A 30 -23.35 -28.60 6.50
C MET A 30 -21.93 -28.13 6.86
N ALA A 31 -21.08 -27.88 5.86
CA ALA A 31 -19.70 -27.44 6.03
C ALA A 31 -19.59 -26.11 6.82
N PHE A 32 -20.53 -25.21 6.58
CA PHE A 32 -20.62 -23.90 7.26
C PHE A 32 -21.61 -23.88 8.44
N SER A 33 -22.09 -25.04 8.91
CA SER A 33 -23.02 -25.12 10.03
C SER A 33 -22.39 -24.59 11.33
N LYS A 34 -23.17 -23.84 12.10
CA LYS A 34 -22.83 -23.36 13.45
C LYS A 34 -23.58 -24.11 14.55
N ASP A 35 -24.37 -25.12 14.19
CA ASP A 35 -25.11 -25.93 15.14
C ASP A 35 -24.16 -26.85 15.93
N GLU A 36 -23.92 -26.51 17.20
CA GLU A 36 -23.02 -27.28 18.06
C GLU A 36 -23.51 -28.72 18.29
N ALA A 37 -24.82 -28.96 18.35
CA ALA A 37 -25.35 -30.30 18.56
C ALA A 37 -24.98 -31.21 17.38
N PHE A 38 -25.11 -30.69 16.16
CA PHE A 38 -24.64 -31.37 14.97
C PHE A 38 -23.11 -31.55 14.98
N LEU A 39 -22.33 -30.50 15.25
CA LEU A 39 -20.86 -30.58 15.23
C LEU A 39 -20.28 -31.56 16.28
N ARG A 40 -20.99 -31.81 17.38
CA ARG A 40 -20.64 -32.81 18.41
C ARG A 40 -21.05 -34.24 18.04
N SER A 41 -21.92 -34.41 17.04
CA SER A 41 -22.51 -35.71 16.71
C SER A 41 -21.51 -36.68 16.09
N ALA A 42 -21.83 -37.97 16.17
CA ALA A 42 -21.10 -39.03 15.46
C ALA A 42 -21.14 -38.85 13.93
N ASP A 43 -22.21 -38.24 13.40
CA ASP A 43 -22.31 -37.92 11.98
C ASP A 43 -21.29 -36.86 11.57
N ALA A 44 -21.16 -35.76 12.31
CA ALA A 44 -20.15 -34.76 12.00
C ALA A 44 -18.72 -35.32 12.10
N LEU A 45 -18.47 -36.22 13.06
CA LEU A 45 -17.20 -36.92 13.17
C LEU A 45 -16.91 -37.80 11.95
N ARG A 46 -17.87 -38.62 11.51
CA ARG A 46 -17.76 -39.46 10.31
C ARG A 46 -17.53 -38.63 9.05
N ILE A 47 -18.19 -37.48 8.92
CA ILE A 47 -18.00 -36.58 7.79
C ILE A 47 -16.59 -35.99 7.80
N ALA A 48 -16.08 -35.57 8.98
CA ALA A 48 -14.70 -35.10 9.10
C ALA A 48 -13.69 -36.19 8.72
N GLU A 49 -13.93 -37.45 9.08
CA GLU A 49 -13.11 -38.60 8.66
C GLU A 49 -13.17 -38.82 7.14
N ASN A 50 -14.33 -38.66 6.50
CA ASN A 50 -14.43 -38.68 5.04
C ASN A 50 -13.60 -37.55 4.40
N ILE A 51 -13.62 -36.33 4.97
CA ILE A 51 -12.80 -35.22 4.47
C ILE A 51 -11.31 -35.56 4.48
N LEU A 52 -10.82 -36.27 5.51
CA LEU A 52 -9.43 -36.74 5.56
C LEU A 52 -9.08 -37.70 4.41
N LEU A 53 -10.02 -38.58 4.05
CA LEU A 53 -9.85 -39.52 2.94
C LEU A 53 -9.73 -38.77 1.60
N TYR A 54 -10.60 -37.78 1.37
CA TYR A 54 -10.63 -37.00 0.14
C TYR A 54 -9.48 -35.98 0.00
N GLN A 55 -8.76 -35.65 1.06
CA GLN A 55 -7.62 -34.74 0.98
C GLN A 55 -6.50 -35.39 0.14
N LYS A 56 -6.06 -34.69 -0.90
CA LYS A 56 -4.96 -35.11 -1.79
C LYS A 56 -3.61 -34.85 -1.13
N ASN A 57 -2.53 -35.42 -1.68
CA ASN A 57 -1.20 -35.35 -1.09
C ASN A 57 -0.59 -33.94 -1.08
N ASN A 58 -1.04 -33.04 -1.96
CA ASN A 58 -0.68 -31.61 -1.90
C ASN A 58 -1.49 -30.81 -0.85
N GLY A 59 -2.39 -31.45 -0.11
CA GLY A 59 -3.19 -30.83 0.95
C GLY A 59 -4.54 -30.24 0.51
N GLY A 60 -4.82 -30.13 -0.79
CA GLY A 60 -6.07 -29.59 -1.31
C GLY A 60 -7.20 -30.62 -1.44
N TRP A 61 -8.40 -30.12 -1.77
CA TRP A 61 -9.58 -30.94 -2.08
C TRP A 61 -10.14 -30.62 -3.47
N GLY A 62 -10.82 -31.61 -4.04
CA GLY A 62 -11.62 -31.42 -5.26
C GLY A 62 -12.99 -30.81 -4.96
N LYS A 63 -13.64 -30.29 -6.00
CA LYS A 63 -14.99 -29.70 -5.91
C LYS A 63 -16.10 -30.71 -6.22
N ASN A 64 -17.32 -30.34 -5.87
CA ASN A 64 -18.55 -31.09 -6.21
C ASN A 64 -18.55 -32.53 -5.66
N ILE A 65 -17.98 -32.72 -4.47
CA ILE A 65 -17.91 -34.01 -3.78
C ILE A 65 -18.94 -34.02 -2.64
N ALA A 66 -19.81 -35.02 -2.61
CA ALA A 66 -20.75 -35.24 -1.52
C ALA A 66 -20.09 -35.98 -0.34
N VAL A 67 -19.13 -35.34 0.33
CA VAL A 67 -18.34 -35.94 1.42
C VAL A 67 -19.17 -36.38 2.62
N GLN A 68 -20.41 -35.89 2.73
CA GLN A 68 -21.33 -36.26 3.80
C GLN A 68 -21.88 -37.70 3.69
N ASN A 69 -21.82 -38.29 2.50
CA ASN A 69 -22.37 -39.62 2.25
C ASN A 69 -21.60 -40.71 3.00
N VAL A 70 -22.29 -41.80 3.34
CA VAL A 70 -21.66 -42.99 3.91
C VAL A 70 -20.91 -43.72 2.79
N LEU A 71 -19.62 -43.97 3.01
CA LEU A 71 -18.75 -44.62 2.02
C LEU A 71 -18.61 -46.12 2.29
N SER A 72 -18.73 -46.92 1.24
CA SER A 72 -18.35 -48.34 1.25
C SER A 72 -16.82 -48.51 1.30
N GLU A 73 -16.34 -49.67 1.75
CA GLU A 73 -14.91 -49.97 1.77
C GLU A 73 -14.26 -49.92 0.37
N ALA A 74 -15.01 -50.31 -0.67
CA ALA A 74 -14.55 -50.20 -2.05
C ALA A 74 -14.40 -48.74 -2.51
N GLU A 75 -15.24 -47.82 -2.03
CA GLU A 75 -15.10 -46.38 -2.30
C GLU A 75 -13.92 -45.80 -1.53
N LYS A 76 -13.77 -46.11 -0.25
CA LYS A 76 -12.62 -45.66 0.56
C LYS A 76 -11.29 -46.07 -0.06
N LYS A 77 -11.18 -47.31 -0.55
CA LYS A 77 -9.99 -47.82 -1.25
C LYS A 77 -9.71 -47.05 -2.55
N ARG A 78 -10.75 -46.77 -3.35
CA ARG A 78 -10.63 -45.97 -4.58
C ARG A 78 -10.18 -44.54 -4.30
N ILE A 79 -10.79 -43.89 -3.30
CA ILE A 79 -10.42 -42.52 -2.89
C ILE A 79 -8.97 -42.49 -2.41
N THR A 80 -8.57 -43.46 -1.59
CA THR A 80 -7.18 -43.55 -1.08
C THR A 80 -6.17 -43.74 -2.21
N ALA A 81 -6.48 -44.57 -3.21
CA ALA A 81 -5.62 -44.78 -4.37
C ALA A 81 -5.48 -43.52 -5.26
N SER A 82 -6.41 -42.57 -5.16
CA SER A 82 -6.43 -41.34 -5.95
C SER A 82 -5.64 -40.17 -5.34
N LYS A 83 -4.93 -40.36 -4.21
CA LYS A 83 -4.31 -39.24 -3.46
C LYS A 83 -3.26 -38.44 -4.24
N ASP A 84 -2.66 -39.04 -5.28
CA ASP A 84 -1.71 -38.40 -6.19
C ASP A 84 -2.35 -37.76 -7.44
N GLU A 85 -3.68 -37.79 -7.57
CA GLU A 85 -4.39 -37.07 -8.64
C GLU A 85 -4.50 -35.57 -8.31
N LEU A 86 -3.37 -34.87 -8.33
CA LEU A 86 -3.27 -33.50 -7.81
C LEU A 86 -3.98 -32.44 -8.67
N LYS A 87 -4.19 -32.69 -9.97
CA LYS A 87 -4.82 -31.70 -10.88
C LYS A 87 -6.29 -31.41 -10.55
N VAL A 88 -6.91 -32.19 -9.67
CA VAL A 88 -8.31 -32.00 -9.27
C VAL A 88 -8.48 -31.02 -8.11
N THR A 89 -7.41 -30.64 -7.42
CA THR A 89 -7.49 -29.76 -6.24
C THR A 89 -7.70 -28.30 -6.64
N THR A 90 -8.61 -27.64 -5.94
CA THR A 90 -9.17 -26.36 -6.37
C THR A 90 -9.73 -25.57 -5.19
N ILE A 91 -9.92 -24.27 -5.43
CA ILE A 91 -10.69 -23.37 -4.57
C ILE A 91 -12.07 -23.02 -5.17
N ASP A 92 -12.40 -23.59 -6.32
CA ASP A 92 -13.69 -23.40 -7.00
C ASP A 92 -14.84 -24.10 -6.27
N ASN A 93 -16.06 -23.56 -6.40
CA ASN A 93 -17.25 -24.10 -5.73
C ASN A 93 -17.05 -24.40 -4.24
N ASN A 94 -16.34 -23.51 -3.54
CA ASN A 94 -16.01 -23.59 -2.11
C ASN A 94 -15.02 -24.69 -1.70
N ALA A 95 -14.52 -25.49 -2.64
CA ALA A 95 -13.60 -26.58 -2.35
C ALA A 95 -12.35 -26.05 -1.61
N THR A 96 -11.76 -26.93 -0.81
CA THR A 96 -10.68 -26.65 0.12
C THR A 96 -11.12 -25.75 1.29
N VAL A 97 -11.71 -24.58 1.04
CA VAL A 97 -12.10 -23.65 2.11
C VAL A 97 -13.25 -24.19 2.97
N GLN A 98 -14.26 -24.82 2.37
CA GLN A 98 -15.38 -25.39 3.14
C GLN A 98 -14.93 -26.62 3.95
N GLU A 99 -14.02 -27.44 3.42
CA GLU A 99 -13.43 -28.57 4.14
C GLU A 99 -12.59 -28.10 5.33
N LEU A 100 -11.73 -27.09 5.12
CA LEU A 100 -10.97 -26.45 6.20
C LEU A 100 -11.88 -25.86 7.28
N THR A 101 -12.94 -25.17 6.86
CA THR A 101 -13.92 -24.58 7.79
C THR A 101 -14.58 -25.67 8.63
N PHE A 102 -15.07 -26.73 8.00
CA PHE A 102 -15.72 -27.84 8.71
C PHE A 102 -14.76 -28.56 9.66
N LEU A 103 -13.54 -28.89 9.20
CA LEU A 103 -12.52 -29.53 10.04
C LEU A 103 -12.20 -28.69 11.28
N SER A 104 -12.05 -27.37 11.12
CA SER A 104 -11.79 -26.48 12.25
C SER A 104 -12.94 -26.44 13.26
N ASN A 105 -14.19 -26.46 12.78
CA ASN A 105 -15.39 -26.46 13.61
C ASN A 105 -15.58 -27.78 14.36
N VAL A 106 -15.39 -28.93 13.69
CA VAL A 106 -15.46 -30.26 14.34
C VAL A 106 -14.31 -30.45 15.32
N TYR A 107 -13.11 -29.95 15.01
CA TYR A 107 -11.96 -30.03 15.90
C TYR A 107 -12.20 -29.32 17.26
N ARG A 108 -13.04 -28.27 17.31
CA ARG A 108 -13.46 -27.60 18.56
C ARG A 108 -13.95 -28.60 19.61
N PHE A 109 -14.68 -29.63 19.17
CA PHE A 109 -15.39 -30.57 20.05
C PHE A 109 -14.70 -31.93 20.15
N HIS A 110 -14.16 -32.45 19.06
CA HIS A 110 -13.62 -33.83 19.02
C HIS A 110 -12.11 -33.89 19.25
N ARG A 111 -11.37 -32.80 19.01
CA ARG A 111 -9.93 -32.66 19.29
C ARG A 111 -9.01 -33.74 18.70
N LYS A 112 -9.44 -34.45 17.65
CA LYS A 112 -8.64 -35.45 16.94
C LYS A 112 -7.42 -34.82 16.25
N PRO A 113 -6.17 -35.24 16.55
CA PRO A 113 -4.95 -34.68 15.96
C PRO A 113 -4.94 -34.68 14.43
N GLU A 114 -5.52 -35.71 13.81
CA GLU A 114 -5.57 -35.89 12.37
C GLU A 114 -6.35 -34.77 11.66
N PHE A 115 -7.37 -34.20 12.32
CA PHE A 115 -8.13 -33.06 11.80
C PHE A 115 -7.30 -31.79 11.81
N ARG A 116 -6.49 -31.59 12.86
CA ARG A 116 -5.54 -30.47 12.92
C ARG A 116 -4.47 -30.62 11.84
N GLU A 117 -3.90 -31.80 11.67
CA GLU A 117 -2.88 -32.05 10.65
C GLU A 117 -3.42 -31.83 9.23
N ALA A 118 -4.61 -32.33 8.93
CA ALA A 118 -5.27 -32.10 7.65
C ALA A 118 -5.59 -30.62 7.42
N PHE A 119 -6.05 -29.91 8.46
CA PHE A 119 -6.26 -28.47 8.39
C PHE A 119 -4.96 -27.74 8.03
N LEU A 120 -3.85 -28.04 8.72
CA LEU A 120 -2.56 -27.41 8.45
C LEU A 120 -2.02 -27.73 7.05
N ARG A 121 -2.21 -28.95 6.55
CA ARG A 121 -1.87 -29.30 5.16
C ARG A 121 -2.68 -28.50 4.15
N GLY A 122 -3.98 -28.28 4.40
CA GLY A 122 -4.81 -27.46 3.52
C GLY A 122 -4.46 -25.97 3.58
N ILE A 123 -4.02 -25.45 4.74
CA ILE A 123 -3.40 -24.12 4.81
C ILE A 123 -2.11 -24.08 3.98
N GLY A 124 -1.28 -25.12 4.07
CA GLY A 124 -0.08 -25.28 3.24
C GLY A 124 -0.39 -25.20 1.74
N PHE A 125 -1.40 -25.95 1.28
CA PHE A 125 -1.90 -25.88 -0.09
C PHE A 125 -2.27 -24.46 -0.52
N LEU A 126 -3.06 -23.74 0.31
CA LEU A 126 -3.49 -22.38 -0.02
C LEU A 126 -2.29 -21.41 -0.08
N LEU A 127 -1.33 -21.53 0.83
CA LEU A 127 -0.13 -20.69 0.82
C LEU A 127 0.77 -20.99 -0.39
N GLU A 128 0.90 -22.25 -0.78
CA GLU A 128 1.74 -22.68 -1.90
C GLU A 128 1.12 -22.35 -3.27
N ALA A 129 -0.21 -22.34 -3.36
CA ALA A 129 -0.94 -21.98 -4.57
C ALA A 129 -0.93 -20.46 -4.87
N GLN A 130 -0.57 -19.60 -3.91
CA GLN A 130 -0.58 -18.16 -4.11
C GLN A 130 0.54 -17.70 -5.06
N TYR A 131 0.19 -16.91 -6.06
CA TYR A 131 1.16 -16.25 -6.93
C TYR A 131 2.02 -15.24 -6.17
N GLU A 132 3.22 -14.94 -6.70
CA GLU A 132 4.08 -13.91 -6.11
C GLU A 132 3.42 -12.54 -6.02
N ASN A 133 2.58 -12.21 -7.01
CA ASN A 133 1.79 -10.98 -7.06
C ASN A 133 0.62 -10.95 -6.06
N GLY A 134 0.32 -12.06 -5.40
CA GLY A 134 -0.72 -12.18 -4.38
C GLY A 134 -2.04 -12.83 -4.82
N GLY A 135 -2.23 -13.08 -6.12
CA GLY A 135 -3.43 -13.74 -6.64
C GLY A 135 -3.48 -15.25 -6.39
N TRP A 136 -4.64 -15.86 -6.60
CA TRP A 136 -4.82 -17.32 -6.56
C TRP A 136 -5.39 -17.86 -7.87
N PRO A 137 -4.82 -18.96 -8.39
CA PRO A 137 -5.45 -19.71 -9.48
C PRO A 137 -6.70 -20.41 -8.99
N GLN A 138 -7.60 -20.76 -9.92
CA GLN A 138 -8.77 -21.58 -9.61
C GLN A 138 -8.37 -23.01 -9.22
N PHE A 139 -7.37 -23.58 -9.91
CA PHE A 139 -6.85 -24.93 -9.65
C PHE A 139 -5.35 -24.89 -9.38
N TYR A 140 -4.88 -25.72 -8.46
CA TYR A 140 -3.45 -25.89 -8.18
C TYR A 140 -3.14 -27.39 -8.04
N PRO A 141 -2.12 -27.95 -8.73
CA PRO A 141 -1.13 -27.28 -9.58
C PRO A 141 -1.72 -26.60 -10.82
N ILE A 142 -1.04 -25.55 -11.28
CA ILE A 142 -1.49 -24.68 -12.38
C ILE A 142 -1.76 -25.50 -13.65
N GLN A 143 -2.86 -25.19 -14.33
CA GLN A 143 -3.23 -25.79 -15.62
C GLN A 143 -3.09 -24.76 -16.73
N ASN A 144 -2.78 -25.21 -17.95
CA ASN A 144 -2.63 -24.34 -19.12
C ASN A 144 -3.99 -23.98 -19.75
N ASN A 145 -4.85 -23.31 -18.98
CA ASN A 145 -6.17 -22.81 -19.38
C ASN A 145 -6.60 -21.68 -18.43
N TYR A 146 -7.85 -21.20 -18.54
CA TYR A 146 -8.34 -20.09 -17.71
C TYR A 146 -8.25 -20.29 -16.19
N SER A 147 -8.06 -21.52 -15.71
CA SER A 147 -7.91 -21.79 -14.28
C SER A 147 -6.57 -21.29 -13.70
N SER A 148 -5.62 -20.84 -14.52
CA SER A 148 -4.42 -20.14 -14.06
C SER A 148 -4.68 -18.68 -13.67
N HIS A 149 -5.78 -18.09 -14.12
CA HIS A 149 -6.08 -16.70 -13.84
C HIS A 149 -6.32 -16.46 -12.35
N ILE A 150 -6.09 -15.22 -11.91
CA ILE A 150 -6.50 -14.74 -10.59
C ILE A 150 -8.03 -14.86 -10.54
N THR A 151 -8.53 -15.75 -9.68
CA THR A 151 -9.93 -16.18 -9.75
C THR A 151 -10.76 -15.61 -8.60
N TYR A 152 -11.53 -14.57 -8.90
CA TYR A 152 -12.58 -14.06 -8.01
C TYR A 152 -13.91 -14.77 -8.18
N ASN A 153 -14.13 -15.43 -9.33
CA ASN A 153 -15.35 -16.14 -9.66
C ASN A 153 -15.79 -17.11 -8.55
N ASP A 154 -17.09 -17.10 -8.26
CA ASP A 154 -17.72 -17.87 -7.20
C ASP A 154 -17.04 -17.65 -5.82
N ASP A 155 -16.60 -16.40 -5.62
CA ASP A 155 -15.88 -15.90 -4.45
C ASP A 155 -14.59 -16.69 -4.11
N ALA A 156 -14.00 -17.44 -5.06
CA ALA A 156 -12.96 -18.42 -4.77
C ALA A 156 -11.78 -17.82 -3.97
N MET A 157 -11.12 -16.79 -4.51
CA MET A 157 -10.05 -16.08 -3.80
C MET A 157 -10.56 -15.32 -2.55
N ALA A 158 -11.75 -14.71 -2.61
CA ALA A 158 -12.29 -13.96 -1.48
C ALA A 158 -12.53 -14.85 -0.26
N ARG A 159 -12.96 -16.11 -0.45
CA ARG A 159 -13.16 -17.10 0.60
C ARG A 159 -11.85 -17.52 1.27
N VAL A 160 -10.78 -17.69 0.49
CA VAL A 160 -9.43 -17.93 1.04
C VAL A 160 -9.03 -16.78 1.96
N LEU A 161 -9.26 -15.53 1.52
CA LEU A 161 -8.94 -14.35 2.32
C LEU A 161 -9.82 -14.20 3.56
N PHE A 162 -11.11 -14.52 3.49
CA PHE A 162 -11.97 -14.54 4.69
C PHE A 162 -11.55 -15.61 5.70
N LEU A 163 -11.11 -16.79 5.24
CA LEU A 163 -10.56 -17.81 6.12
C LEU A 163 -9.30 -17.31 6.82
N PHE A 164 -8.35 -16.74 6.06
CA PHE A 164 -7.12 -16.18 6.62
C PHE A 164 -7.40 -15.04 7.59
N LYS A 165 -8.33 -14.13 7.25
CA LYS A 165 -8.77 -13.07 8.15
C LYS A 165 -9.34 -13.64 9.45
N THR A 166 -10.21 -14.64 9.36
CA THR A 166 -10.81 -15.27 10.55
C THR A 166 -9.72 -15.86 11.47
N ILE A 167 -8.71 -16.52 10.91
CA ILE A 167 -7.56 -17.03 11.68
C ILE A 167 -6.80 -15.89 12.37
N LEU A 168 -6.55 -14.79 11.65
CA LEU A 168 -5.81 -13.63 12.17
C LEU A 168 -6.58 -12.86 13.25
N ASP A 169 -7.89 -12.70 13.07
CA ASP A 169 -8.78 -11.99 14.01
C ASP A 169 -9.02 -12.80 15.30
N GLU A 170 -9.21 -14.12 15.18
CA GLU A 170 -9.42 -14.99 16.33
C GLU A 170 -8.11 -15.24 17.09
N GLY A 171 -6.97 -15.30 16.40
CA GLY A 171 -5.65 -15.53 16.98
C GLY A 171 -5.60 -16.85 17.76
N GLU A 172 -5.19 -16.80 19.03
CA GLU A 172 -5.17 -17.98 19.91
C GLU A 172 -6.56 -18.58 20.19
N ARG A 173 -7.64 -17.83 19.93
CA ARG A 173 -9.02 -18.32 20.07
C ARG A 173 -9.45 -19.18 18.88
N PHE A 174 -8.70 -19.18 17.78
CA PHE A 174 -9.02 -20.01 16.62
C PHE A 174 -8.93 -21.49 17.02
N PRO A 175 -9.92 -22.33 16.67
CA PRO A 175 -10.00 -23.73 17.12
C PRO A 175 -8.73 -24.56 17.00
N VAL A 176 -8.03 -24.38 15.89
CA VAL A 176 -6.85 -25.14 15.51
C VAL A 176 -5.63 -24.30 15.84
N ALA A 177 -4.78 -24.77 16.76
CA ALA A 177 -3.55 -24.06 17.09
C ALA A 177 -2.61 -24.02 15.86
N ILE A 178 -2.36 -22.81 15.34
CA ILE A 178 -1.51 -22.54 14.18
C ILE A 178 -0.09 -22.21 14.65
N PRO A 179 0.96 -22.87 14.11
CA PRO A 179 2.34 -22.51 14.43
C PRO A 179 2.66 -21.05 14.08
N ALA A 180 3.49 -20.37 14.89
CA ALA A 180 3.80 -18.95 14.70
C ALA A 180 4.35 -18.61 13.31
N GLU A 181 5.21 -19.48 12.76
CA GLU A 181 5.76 -19.33 11.41
C GLU A 181 4.65 -19.40 10.34
N THR A 182 3.72 -20.36 10.47
CA THR A 182 2.57 -20.48 9.57
C THR A 182 1.66 -19.26 9.70
N LEU A 183 1.45 -18.75 10.92
CA LEU A 183 0.64 -17.55 11.15
C LEU A 183 1.26 -16.30 10.49
N GLN A 184 2.59 -16.17 10.53
CA GLN A 184 3.31 -15.11 9.82
C GLN A 184 3.15 -15.24 8.29
N LYS A 185 3.22 -16.46 7.75
CA LYS A 185 2.96 -16.75 6.33
C LYS A 185 1.52 -16.41 5.94
N ILE A 186 0.54 -16.78 6.75
CA ILE A 186 -0.88 -16.38 6.56
C ILE A 186 -1.02 -14.86 6.55
N LYS A 187 -0.41 -14.16 7.52
CA LYS A 187 -0.45 -12.69 7.59
C LYS A 187 0.14 -12.05 6.33
N SER A 188 1.32 -12.51 5.88
CA SER A 188 1.94 -12.00 4.66
C SER A 188 1.09 -12.31 3.42
N SER A 189 0.57 -13.53 3.32
CA SER A 189 -0.25 -14.00 2.20
C SER A 189 -1.57 -13.23 2.11
N PHE A 190 -2.24 -12.98 3.24
CA PHE A 190 -3.45 -12.17 3.33
C PHE A 190 -3.22 -10.77 2.76
N TRP A 191 -2.16 -10.07 3.19
CA TRP A 191 -1.88 -8.71 2.72
C TRP A 191 -1.45 -8.66 1.25
N LYS A 192 -0.75 -9.67 0.74
CA LYS A 192 -0.52 -9.82 -0.72
C LYS A 192 -1.84 -9.97 -1.48
N GLY A 193 -2.79 -10.73 -0.93
CA GLY A 193 -4.12 -10.87 -1.53
C GLY A 193 -4.93 -9.58 -1.54
N ILE A 194 -4.85 -8.76 -0.49
CA ILE A 194 -5.44 -7.41 -0.47
C ILE A 194 -4.78 -6.51 -1.51
N ASP A 195 -3.45 -6.51 -1.59
CA ASP A 195 -2.68 -5.71 -2.55
C ASP A 195 -3.05 -6.03 -4.01
N VAL A 196 -3.16 -7.31 -4.38
CA VAL A 196 -3.55 -7.67 -5.75
C VAL A 196 -4.99 -7.28 -6.06
N ILE A 197 -5.91 -7.32 -5.09
CA ILE A 197 -7.28 -6.80 -5.26
C ILE A 197 -7.23 -5.31 -5.59
N LEU A 198 -6.44 -4.51 -4.87
CA LEU A 198 -6.34 -3.08 -5.19
C LEU A 198 -5.74 -2.84 -6.58
N LYS A 199 -4.77 -3.66 -7.00
CA LYS A 199 -4.12 -3.54 -8.32
C LYS A 199 -4.99 -4.01 -9.49
N THR A 200 -5.91 -4.94 -9.27
CA THR A 200 -6.83 -5.46 -10.29
C THR A 200 -8.12 -4.65 -10.41
N GLN A 201 -8.35 -3.65 -9.55
CA GLN A 201 -9.53 -2.80 -9.67
C GLN A 201 -9.51 -2.05 -11.01
N TYR A 202 -10.56 -2.24 -11.80
CA TYR A 202 -10.55 -1.80 -13.19
C TYR A 202 -10.75 -0.28 -13.29
N ARG A 203 -9.90 0.36 -14.11
CA ARG A 203 -9.98 1.79 -14.39
C ARG A 203 -10.68 2.02 -15.74
N GLN A 204 -11.95 2.41 -15.67
CA GLN A 204 -12.75 2.78 -16.84
C GLN A 204 -12.65 4.30 -17.06
N ASN A 205 -12.12 4.72 -18.21
CA ASN A 205 -12.02 6.14 -18.58
C ASN A 205 -11.36 7.03 -17.51
N GLY A 206 -10.30 6.53 -16.87
CA GLY A 206 -9.56 7.25 -15.84
C GLY A 206 -10.10 7.07 -14.41
N LYS A 207 -11.33 6.56 -14.24
CA LYS A 207 -11.97 6.35 -12.93
C LYS A 207 -11.95 4.88 -12.51
N LEU A 208 -11.66 4.61 -11.24
CA LEU A 208 -11.74 3.24 -10.71
C LEU A 208 -13.21 2.82 -10.60
N THR A 209 -13.45 1.53 -10.79
CA THR A 209 -14.79 0.94 -10.81
C THR A 209 -14.84 -0.23 -9.85
N VAL A 210 -15.03 -1.44 -10.37
CA VAL A 210 -15.08 -2.70 -9.65
C VAL A 210 -14.10 -3.69 -10.30
N TRP A 211 -14.32 -5.00 -10.13
CA TRP A 211 -13.44 -6.05 -10.62
C TRP A 211 -14.14 -6.94 -11.64
N GLY A 212 -13.35 -7.64 -12.46
CA GLY A 212 -13.85 -8.76 -13.24
C GLY A 212 -13.98 -10.03 -12.39
N ALA A 213 -14.62 -11.06 -12.95
CA ALA A 213 -14.70 -12.36 -12.29
C ALA A 213 -13.34 -13.10 -12.30
N GLN A 214 -12.48 -12.79 -13.27
CA GLN A 214 -11.11 -13.29 -13.37
C GLN A 214 -10.19 -12.21 -13.92
N HIS A 215 -8.93 -12.23 -13.51
CA HIS A 215 -7.89 -11.35 -14.01
C HIS A 215 -6.67 -12.15 -14.44
N ASP A 216 -6.02 -11.73 -15.52
CA ASP A 216 -4.76 -12.32 -15.97
C ASP A 216 -3.69 -12.17 -14.88
N GLU A 217 -2.99 -13.26 -14.60
CA GLU A 217 -2.01 -13.35 -13.52
C GLU A 217 -0.72 -12.57 -13.76
N TYR A 218 -0.51 -12.04 -14.98
CA TYR A 218 0.67 -11.24 -15.32
C TYR A 218 0.33 -9.77 -15.52
N ASN A 219 -0.65 -9.48 -16.37
CA ASN A 219 -1.02 -8.10 -16.73
C ASN A 219 -2.15 -7.51 -15.86
N LEU A 220 -2.79 -8.33 -15.02
CA LEU A 220 -3.82 -7.94 -14.06
C LEU A 220 -5.13 -7.41 -14.66
N LEU A 221 -5.31 -7.45 -15.98
CA LEU A 221 -6.54 -7.01 -16.64
C LEU A 221 -7.64 -8.08 -16.53
N PRO A 222 -8.93 -7.67 -16.53
CA PRO A 222 -10.03 -8.61 -16.68
C PRO A 222 -9.83 -9.51 -17.90
N THR A 223 -10.05 -10.81 -17.73
CA THR A 223 -9.84 -11.79 -18.79
C THR A 223 -11.02 -12.76 -18.88
N LYS A 224 -11.08 -13.53 -19.97
CA LYS A 224 -12.15 -14.51 -20.20
C LYS A 224 -11.91 -15.79 -19.40
N ALA A 225 -12.98 -16.49 -19.07
CA ALA A 225 -12.93 -17.84 -18.54
C ALA A 225 -13.53 -18.85 -19.53
N ARG A 226 -14.75 -19.31 -19.26
CA ARG A 226 -15.51 -20.16 -20.19
C ARG A 226 -16.03 -19.32 -21.35
N ALA A 227 -16.50 -19.97 -22.42
CA ALA A 227 -17.03 -19.27 -23.60
C ALA A 227 -18.10 -18.21 -23.27
N TYR A 228 -18.86 -18.44 -22.20
CA TYR A 228 -19.91 -17.56 -21.71
C TYR A 228 -19.48 -16.61 -20.56
N GLU A 229 -18.18 -16.44 -20.35
CA GLU A 229 -17.60 -15.57 -19.32
C GLU A 229 -16.52 -14.71 -19.99
N LEU A 230 -16.96 -13.65 -20.64
CA LEU A 230 -16.11 -12.71 -21.37
C LEU A 230 -15.42 -11.72 -20.41
N PRO A 231 -14.32 -11.06 -20.83
CA PRO A 231 -13.70 -9.99 -20.06
C PRO A 231 -14.73 -8.90 -19.77
N SER A 232 -14.97 -8.62 -18.49
CA SER A 232 -16.09 -7.79 -18.04
C SER A 232 -15.89 -7.32 -16.62
N LEU A 233 -16.67 -6.32 -16.21
CA LEU A 233 -16.88 -5.99 -14.81
C LEU A 233 -17.97 -6.90 -14.23
N SER A 234 -17.73 -7.41 -13.02
CA SER A 234 -18.61 -8.36 -12.35
C SER A 234 -19.35 -7.72 -11.20
N GLY A 235 -20.68 -7.63 -11.27
CA GLY A 235 -21.49 -7.11 -10.16
C GLY A 235 -21.47 -8.03 -8.94
N LYS A 236 -21.48 -9.35 -9.15
CA LYS A 236 -21.56 -10.34 -8.07
C LYS A 236 -20.25 -10.45 -7.28
N GLU A 237 -19.16 -10.78 -7.98
CA GLU A 237 -17.90 -11.12 -7.32
C GLU A 237 -17.28 -9.85 -6.68
N SER A 238 -17.47 -8.69 -7.32
CA SER A 238 -17.04 -7.40 -6.76
C SER A 238 -17.70 -7.07 -5.43
N ALA A 239 -18.99 -7.43 -5.24
CA ALA A 239 -19.67 -7.15 -3.98
C ALA A 239 -18.97 -7.86 -2.80
N THR A 240 -18.54 -9.10 -3.00
CA THR A 240 -17.79 -9.87 -2.00
C THR A 240 -16.41 -9.27 -1.73
N LEU A 241 -15.70 -8.82 -2.76
CA LEU A 241 -14.41 -8.13 -2.59
C LEU A 241 -14.57 -6.83 -1.80
N VAL A 242 -15.59 -6.04 -2.08
CA VAL A 242 -15.87 -4.81 -1.31
C VAL A 242 -16.21 -5.14 0.14
N LEU A 243 -17.01 -6.18 0.40
CA LEU A 243 -17.29 -6.63 1.77
C LEU A 243 -16.03 -7.10 2.51
N LEU A 244 -15.10 -7.75 1.83
CA LEU A 244 -13.80 -8.13 2.39
C LEU A 244 -12.98 -6.87 2.75
N LEU A 245 -12.86 -5.92 1.82
CA LEU A 245 -12.16 -4.65 2.05
C LEU A 245 -12.79 -3.83 3.19
N MET A 246 -14.12 -3.78 3.25
CA MET A 246 -14.86 -3.12 4.32
C MET A 246 -14.71 -3.80 5.69
N SER A 247 -14.31 -5.07 5.72
CA SER A 247 -14.13 -5.83 6.97
C SER A 247 -12.80 -5.56 7.66
N LEU A 248 -11.88 -4.81 7.04
CA LEU A 248 -10.60 -4.44 7.65
C LEU A 248 -10.82 -3.47 8.82
N ASP A 249 -10.12 -3.70 9.93
CA ASP A 249 -10.25 -2.87 11.14
C ASP A 249 -9.56 -1.51 11.01
N LYS A 250 -8.55 -1.43 10.15
CA LYS A 250 -7.79 -0.22 9.81
C LYS A 250 -7.54 -0.19 8.29
N PRO A 251 -8.58 0.07 7.48
CA PRO A 251 -8.42 0.12 6.04
C PRO A 251 -7.47 1.27 5.67
N SER A 252 -6.52 1.02 4.77
CA SER A 252 -5.65 2.08 4.24
C SER A 252 -6.46 3.06 3.38
N LYS A 253 -5.91 4.24 3.08
CA LYS A 253 -6.54 5.19 2.16
C LYS A 253 -6.84 4.61 0.78
N GLN A 254 -5.94 3.75 0.27
CA GLN A 254 -6.14 3.06 -0.99
C GLN A 254 -7.34 2.09 -0.90
N VAL A 255 -7.47 1.35 0.21
CA VAL A 255 -8.65 0.52 0.45
C VAL A 255 -9.91 1.38 0.55
N ILE A 256 -9.83 2.52 1.25
CA ILE A 256 -10.97 3.41 1.40
C ILE A 256 -11.44 3.91 0.03
N SER A 257 -10.52 4.45 -0.77
CA SER A 257 -10.81 4.96 -2.12
C SER A 257 -11.38 3.84 -3.00
N ALA A 258 -10.78 2.65 -2.99
CA ALA A 258 -11.26 1.49 -3.74
C ALA A 258 -12.71 1.11 -3.37
N VAL A 259 -13.07 1.15 -2.09
CA VAL A 259 -14.43 0.90 -1.61
C VAL A 259 -15.38 2.02 -2.05
N GLU A 260 -14.99 3.29 -1.93
CA GLU A 260 -15.83 4.43 -2.35
C GLU A 260 -16.11 4.41 -3.86
N ASP A 261 -15.08 4.18 -4.69
CA ASP A 261 -15.21 4.07 -6.15
C ASP A 261 -16.12 2.89 -6.56
N ALA A 262 -15.97 1.73 -5.89
CA ALA A 262 -16.81 0.57 -6.15
C ALA A 262 -18.26 0.79 -5.72
N VAL A 263 -18.49 1.47 -4.59
CA VAL A 263 -19.83 1.83 -4.12
C VAL A 263 -20.50 2.81 -5.08
N GLU A 264 -19.78 3.84 -5.54
CA GLU A 264 -20.32 4.77 -6.53
C GLU A 264 -20.69 4.03 -7.82
N TRP A 265 -19.85 3.10 -8.29
CA TRP A 265 -20.17 2.25 -9.44
C TRP A 265 -21.42 1.40 -9.19
N PHE A 266 -21.59 0.81 -8.00
CA PHE A 266 -22.81 0.06 -7.66
C PHE A 266 -24.06 0.95 -7.64
N GLU A 267 -23.96 2.19 -7.18
CA GLU A 267 -25.08 3.14 -7.17
C GLU A 267 -25.50 3.57 -8.58
N GLN A 268 -24.53 3.78 -9.47
CA GLN A 268 -24.78 4.19 -10.86
C GLN A 268 -25.36 3.06 -11.72
N ASN A 269 -24.98 1.81 -11.44
CA ASN A 269 -25.34 0.65 -12.28
C ASN A 269 -26.49 -0.19 -11.70
N GLN A 270 -27.39 0.41 -10.91
CA GLN A 270 -28.57 -0.27 -10.38
C GLN A 270 -29.62 -0.51 -11.46
N ILE A 271 -30.15 -1.73 -11.52
CA ILE A 271 -31.35 -2.07 -12.27
C ILE A 271 -32.54 -1.96 -11.32
N LYS A 272 -33.39 -0.96 -11.52
CA LYS A 272 -34.58 -0.69 -10.70
C LYS A 272 -35.85 -1.02 -11.47
N GLY A 273 -36.91 -1.40 -10.76
CA GLY A 273 -38.23 -1.60 -11.36
C GLY A 273 -38.39 -2.90 -12.14
N PHE A 274 -37.49 -3.87 -11.95
CA PHE A 274 -37.56 -5.18 -12.55
C PHE A 274 -37.23 -6.26 -11.52
N LYS A 275 -37.81 -7.45 -11.69
CA LYS A 275 -37.37 -8.65 -10.99
C LYS A 275 -37.23 -9.84 -11.93
N GLU A 276 -36.34 -10.74 -11.56
CA GLU A 276 -36.27 -12.07 -12.16
C GLU A 276 -37.35 -12.98 -11.54
N ILE A 277 -38.16 -13.61 -12.40
CA ILE A 277 -39.10 -14.66 -12.01
C ILE A 277 -38.84 -15.92 -12.83
N GLU A 278 -39.27 -17.07 -12.31
CA GLU A 278 -39.32 -18.31 -13.07
C GLU A 278 -40.79 -18.65 -13.40
N VAL A 279 -41.07 -18.87 -14.67
CA VAL A 279 -42.40 -19.27 -15.17
C VAL A 279 -42.23 -20.57 -15.93
N SER A 280 -42.81 -21.66 -15.40
CA SER A 280 -42.73 -23.00 -16.01
C SER A 280 -41.30 -23.49 -16.29
N GLY A 281 -40.36 -23.19 -15.38
CA GLY A 281 -38.94 -23.56 -15.53
C GLY A 281 -38.12 -22.61 -16.41
N ASP A 282 -38.71 -21.50 -16.88
CA ASP A 282 -38.04 -20.50 -17.71
C ASP A 282 -37.94 -19.14 -16.99
N LYS A 283 -36.72 -18.64 -16.85
CA LYS A 283 -36.41 -17.38 -16.20
C LYS A 283 -36.76 -16.20 -17.11
N LYS A 284 -37.42 -15.21 -16.54
CA LYS A 284 -37.81 -13.99 -17.23
C LYS A 284 -37.55 -12.78 -16.35
N LEU A 285 -37.18 -11.68 -17.00
CA LEU A 285 -37.14 -10.37 -16.36
C LEU A 285 -38.51 -9.71 -16.58
N VAL A 286 -39.19 -9.35 -15.49
CA VAL A 286 -40.50 -8.70 -15.55
C VAL A 286 -40.46 -7.36 -14.85
N ALA A 287 -41.22 -6.39 -15.37
CA ALA A 287 -41.39 -5.10 -14.73
C ALA A 287 -42.10 -5.28 -13.39
N ASP A 288 -41.52 -4.71 -12.33
CA ASP A 288 -42.06 -4.69 -10.98
C ASP A 288 -41.50 -3.42 -10.30
N PRO A 289 -42.25 -2.29 -10.32
CA PRO A 289 -41.79 -1.02 -9.75
C PRO A 289 -41.44 -1.09 -8.26
N ALA A 290 -41.95 -2.09 -7.53
CA ALA A 290 -41.69 -2.31 -6.12
C ALA A 290 -40.49 -3.25 -5.86
N ALA A 291 -39.90 -3.83 -6.91
CA ALA A 291 -38.77 -4.73 -6.76
C ALA A 291 -37.53 -3.99 -6.21
N PRO A 292 -36.76 -4.62 -5.30
CA PRO A 292 -35.49 -4.08 -4.86
C PRO A 292 -34.51 -3.98 -6.04
N PRO A 293 -33.53 -3.06 -5.98
CA PRO A 293 -32.53 -2.95 -7.02
C PRO A 293 -31.73 -4.25 -7.17
N MET A 294 -31.42 -4.59 -8.42
CA MET A 294 -30.52 -5.69 -8.78
C MET A 294 -29.42 -5.19 -9.71
N TRP A 295 -28.45 -6.04 -10.02
CA TRP A 295 -27.33 -5.74 -10.91
C TRP A 295 -27.12 -6.88 -11.88
N GLY A 296 -26.60 -6.58 -13.07
CA GLY A 296 -26.05 -7.60 -13.95
C GLY A 296 -24.90 -8.34 -13.28
N ARG A 297 -24.72 -9.61 -13.62
CA ARG A 297 -23.50 -10.33 -13.26
C ARG A 297 -22.33 -9.82 -14.07
N PHE A 298 -22.53 -9.45 -15.33
CA PHE A 298 -21.48 -8.96 -16.23
C PHE A 298 -21.87 -7.65 -16.91
N TYR A 299 -20.90 -6.74 -16.97
CA TYR A 299 -20.99 -5.45 -17.64
C TYR A 299 -19.79 -5.28 -18.59
N THR A 300 -20.00 -4.65 -19.72
CA THR A 300 -18.92 -4.30 -20.66
C THR A 300 -17.87 -3.42 -19.97
N LEU A 301 -16.61 -3.60 -20.35
CA LEU A 301 -15.50 -2.84 -19.79
C LEU A 301 -15.53 -1.35 -20.16
N ASP A 302 -16.09 -1.01 -21.33
CA ASP A 302 -16.03 0.36 -21.86
C ASP A 302 -17.28 1.20 -21.51
N THR A 303 -18.46 0.57 -21.51
CA THR A 303 -19.76 1.29 -21.49
C THR A 303 -20.66 0.96 -20.29
N ASN A 304 -20.29 -0.01 -19.44
CA ASN A 304 -21.17 -0.57 -18.41
C ASN A 304 -22.52 -1.05 -18.95
N GLU A 305 -22.54 -1.60 -20.16
CA GLU A 305 -23.74 -2.27 -20.68
C GLU A 305 -23.82 -3.67 -20.10
N ILE A 306 -24.99 -4.03 -19.57
CA ILE A 306 -25.24 -5.39 -19.10
C ILE A 306 -25.27 -6.31 -20.32
N PHE A 307 -24.62 -7.45 -20.18
CA PHE A 307 -24.69 -8.47 -21.21
C PHE A 307 -24.78 -9.89 -20.64
N MET A 308 -25.24 -10.77 -21.51
CA MET A 308 -25.33 -12.20 -21.34
C MET A 308 -24.62 -12.88 -22.51
N THR A 309 -24.36 -14.16 -22.39
CA THR A 309 -23.76 -14.94 -23.48
C THR A 309 -24.32 -16.35 -23.54
N GLY A 310 -24.48 -16.84 -24.77
CA GLY A 310 -24.75 -18.24 -25.05
C GLY A 310 -23.48 -19.09 -25.04
N ARG A 311 -23.60 -20.36 -25.41
CA ARG A 311 -22.41 -21.27 -25.50
C ARG A 311 -21.46 -20.91 -26.64
N ASN A 312 -21.93 -20.15 -27.63
CA ASN A 312 -21.13 -19.62 -28.72
C ASN A 312 -20.27 -18.41 -28.32
N GLY A 313 -20.46 -17.86 -27.12
CA GLY A 313 -19.71 -16.71 -26.61
C GLY A 313 -20.06 -15.37 -27.26
N GLU A 314 -21.19 -15.29 -27.98
CA GLU A 314 -21.70 -14.03 -28.50
C GLU A 314 -22.40 -13.24 -27.40
N MET A 315 -22.10 -11.94 -27.35
CA MET A 315 -22.75 -10.99 -26.46
C MET A 315 -24.21 -10.78 -26.86
N LYS A 316 -25.11 -10.92 -25.90
CA LYS A 316 -26.56 -10.71 -26.01
C LYS A 316 -27.03 -9.80 -24.88
N HIS A 317 -28.14 -9.09 -25.05
CA HIS A 317 -28.59 -8.07 -24.08
C HIS A 317 -29.93 -8.40 -23.40
N SER A 318 -30.55 -9.51 -23.75
CA SER A 318 -31.79 -9.96 -23.12
C SER A 318 -31.85 -11.47 -22.97
N TYR A 319 -32.70 -11.89 -22.02
CA TYR A 319 -32.97 -13.32 -21.80
C TYR A 319 -33.52 -14.03 -23.04
N ALA A 320 -34.26 -13.34 -23.90
CA ALA A 320 -34.85 -13.93 -25.10
C ALA A 320 -33.81 -14.33 -26.15
N GLU A 321 -32.62 -13.74 -26.09
CA GLU A 321 -31.55 -13.93 -27.08
C GLU A 321 -30.58 -15.08 -26.73
N ILE A 322 -30.66 -15.63 -25.52
CA ILE A 322 -29.81 -16.75 -25.07
C ILE A 322 -30.61 -18.05 -24.95
N GLU A 323 -29.91 -19.18 -25.05
CA GLU A 323 -30.55 -20.50 -25.03
C GLU A 323 -31.13 -20.81 -23.64
N ALA A 324 -32.26 -21.51 -23.58
CA ALA A 324 -32.97 -21.82 -22.33
C ALA A 324 -32.06 -22.50 -21.28
N GLU A 325 -31.12 -23.34 -21.72
CA GLU A 325 -30.16 -23.99 -20.83
C GLU A 325 -29.23 -22.99 -20.11
N ARG A 326 -28.73 -21.96 -20.81
CA ARG A 326 -27.88 -20.90 -20.22
C ARG A 326 -28.69 -19.88 -19.43
N ARG A 327 -29.89 -19.55 -19.91
CA ARG A 327 -30.84 -18.69 -19.21
C ARG A 327 -31.21 -19.23 -17.84
N ASN A 328 -31.54 -20.52 -17.76
CA ASN A 328 -32.10 -21.13 -16.56
C ASN A 328 -31.02 -21.76 -15.66
N GLY A 329 -29.91 -22.22 -16.25
CA GLY A 329 -28.81 -22.87 -15.53
C GLY A 329 -27.73 -21.94 -14.98
N TYR A 330 -27.77 -20.64 -15.30
CA TYR A 330 -26.76 -19.67 -14.88
C TYR A 330 -27.42 -18.40 -14.32
N ALA A 331 -26.81 -17.80 -13.29
CA ALA A 331 -27.28 -16.56 -12.70
C ALA A 331 -26.66 -15.37 -13.44
N TRP A 332 -27.49 -14.62 -14.17
CA TRP A 332 -27.07 -13.43 -14.93
C TRP A 332 -27.35 -12.12 -14.22
N TYR A 333 -28.18 -12.16 -13.18
CA TYR A 333 -28.45 -11.03 -12.29
C TYR A 333 -28.11 -11.41 -10.85
N THR A 334 -27.87 -10.39 -10.03
CA THR A 334 -27.49 -10.54 -8.62
C THR A 334 -28.06 -9.42 -7.76
N TYR A 335 -28.23 -9.72 -6.47
CA TYR A 335 -28.61 -8.76 -5.43
C TYR A 335 -27.47 -8.51 -4.43
N GLU A 336 -26.29 -9.11 -4.64
CA GLU A 336 -25.16 -9.04 -3.71
C GLU A 336 -24.68 -7.59 -3.43
N PRO A 337 -24.59 -6.68 -4.42
CA PRO A 337 -24.21 -5.28 -4.16
C PRO A 337 -25.12 -4.55 -3.17
N ALA A 338 -26.39 -4.94 -3.03
CA ALA A 338 -27.27 -4.34 -2.03
C ALA A 338 -26.75 -4.55 -0.59
N LYS A 339 -26.02 -5.64 -0.33
CA LYS A 339 -25.39 -5.90 0.98
C LYS A 339 -24.26 -4.92 1.28
N VAL A 340 -23.51 -4.51 0.25
CA VAL A 340 -22.46 -3.49 0.34
C VAL A 340 -23.11 -2.15 0.68
N LEU A 341 -24.07 -1.71 -0.15
CA LEU A 341 -24.73 -0.41 0.02
C LEU A 341 -25.39 -0.28 1.41
N LYS A 342 -26.04 -1.35 1.89
CA LYS A 342 -26.63 -1.38 3.23
C LYS A 342 -25.62 -1.17 4.37
N LYS A 343 -24.36 -1.58 4.19
CA LYS A 343 -23.29 -1.45 5.19
C LYS A 343 -22.46 -0.18 5.02
N TYR A 344 -22.52 0.45 3.85
CA TYR A 344 -21.61 1.50 3.46
C TYR A 344 -21.72 2.73 4.35
N ASP A 345 -22.91 3.25 4.64
CA ASP A 345 -23.06 4.48 5.44
C ASP A 345 -22.39 4.37 6.82
N ALA A 346 -22.60 3.25 7.50
CA ALA A 346 -22.00 2.99 8.82
C ALA A 346 -20.47 2.83 8.71
N TRP A 347 -20.00 2.17 7.65
CA TRP A 347 -18.57 1.99 7.38
C TRP A 347 -17.90 3.33 7.03
N LYS A 348 -18.52 4.13 6.16
CA LYS A 348 -18.06 5.46 5.73
C LYS A 348 -17.93 6.38 6.94
N LYS A 349 -18.97 6.45 7.79
CA LYS A 349 -18.94 7.24 9.02
C LYS A 349 -17.81 6.82 9.96
N LYS A 350 -17.44 5.54 9.98
CA LYS A 350 -16.38 5.01 10.85
C LYS A 350 -14.98 5.32 10.33
N TYR A 351 -14.74 5.26 9.01
CA TYR A 351 -13.39 5.27 8.45
C TYR A 351 -13.07 6.46 7.53
N VAL A 352 -14.08 7.13 6.98
CA VAL A 352 -13.88 8.31 6.13
C VAL A 352 -13.94 9.56 7.00
N LYS A 353 -12.77 10.09 7.33
CA LYS A 353 -12.64 11.33 8.10
C LYS A 353 -12.79 12.53 7.17
N ILE A 354 -13.86 13.31 7.38
CA ILE A 354 -14.01 14.60 6.71
C ILE A 354 -13.15 15.62 7.47
N ILE A 355 -12.10 16.10 6.80
CA ILE A 355 -11.21 17.12 7.34
C ILE A 355 -11.58 18.43 6.63
N PRO A 356 -12.08 19.45 7.36
CA PRO A 356 -12.41 20.72 6.74
C PRO A 356 -11.13 21.49 6.38
N ASP A 357 -11.25 22.40 5.42
CA ASP A 357 -10.18 23.33 5.07
C ASP A 357 -9.83 24.22 6.29
N LYS A 358 -8.54 24.23 6.66
CA LYS A 358 -8.01 25.01 7.79
C LYS A 358 -6.65 25.62 7.41
N CYS A 359 -6.21 26.59 8.20
CA CYS A 359 -4.83 27.11 8.15
C CYS A 359 -3.89 26.35 9.10
N GLN A 360 -4.40 25.43 9.91
CA GLN A 360 -3.60 24.60 10.80
C GLN A 360 -4.15 23.17 10.86
N TYR A 361 -3.25 22.21 10.72
CA TYR A 361 -3.53 20.78 10.81
C TYR A 361 -2.59 20.10 11.79
N THR A 362 -3.10 19.11 12.51
CA THR A 362 -2.30 18.26 13.40
C THR A 362 -2.02 16.91 12.74
N ILE A 363 -0.77 16.47 12.75
CA ILE A 363 -0.35 15.17 12.26
C ILE A 363 0.04 14.32 13.46
N SER A 364 -0.51 13.11 13.57
CA SER A 364 -0.20 12.18 14.65
C SER A 364 -0.33 10.73 14.23
N LYS A 365 0.77 9.98 14.35
CA LYS A 365 0.84 8.54 13.98
C LYS A 365 -0.16 7.65 14.73
N ASP A 366 -0.65 8.09 15.88
CA ASP A 366 -1.64 7.35 16.69
C ASP A 366 -3.11 7.57 16.27
N GLY A 367 -3.35 8.40 15.24
CA GLY A 367 -4.69 8.74 14.75
C GLY A 367 -5.41 9.84 15.54
N SER A 368 -4.79 10.42 16.57
CA SER A 368 -5.38 11.53 17.36
C SER A 368 -5.33 12.90 16.66
N GLY A 369 -4.53 13.03 15.59
CA GLY A 369 -4.41 14.24 14.77
C GLY A 369 -5.43 14.28 13.64
N ASP A 370 -5.45 15.33 12.82
CA ASP A 370 -6.20 15.39 11.56
C ASP A 370 -5.73 14.29 10.59
N PHE A 371 -4.41 14.09 10.46
CA PHE A 371 -3.77 13.07 9.61
C PHE A 371 -2.83 12.16 10.40
N GLU A 372 -2.58 10.95 9.88
CA GLU A 372 -1.59 10.01 10.46
C GLU A 372 -0.18 10.18 9.89
N THR A 373 -0.07 10.71 8.66
CA THR A 373 1.19 10.92 7.94
C THR A 373 1.34 12.36 7.47
N ILE A 374 2.57 12.78 7.19
CA ILE A 374 2.88 14.15 6.74
C ILE A 374 2.50 14.30 5.26
N GLN A 375 2.78 13.31 4.42
CA GLN A 375 2.41 13.34 3.00
C GLN A 375 0.90 13.48 2.83
N ASP A 376 0.11 12.77 3.64
CA ASP A 376 -1.35 12.87 3.61
C ASP A 376 -1.87 14.27 3.91
N ALA A 377 -1.20 14.99 4.82
CA ALA A 377 -1.54 16.35 5.13
C ALA A 377 -1.22 17.27 3.95
N ILE A 378 -0.06 17.10 3.31
CA ILE A 378 0.37 17.87 2.12
C ILE A 378 -0.58 17.66 0.95
N ASP A 379 -0.94 16.40 0.66
CA ASP A 379 -1.82 16.03 -0.46
C ASP A 379 -3.25 16.57 -0.29
N HIS A 380 -3.67 16.82 0.94
CA HIS A 380 -4.97 17.45 1.24
C HIS A 380 -4.98 18.96 0.98
N LEU A 381 -3.82 19.63 1.03
CA LEU A 381 -3.78 21.08 0.94
C LEU A 381 -4.17 21.57 -0.45
N LYS A 382 -4.86 22.71 -0.48
CA LYS A 382 -5.11 23.43 -1.73
C LYS A 382 -3.79 23.82 -2.40
N SER A 383 -3.81 23.77 -3.73
CA SER A 383 -2.75 24.35 -4.54
C SER A 383 -2.72 25.87 -4.38
N PHE A 384 -1.53 26.43 -4.23
CA PHE A 384 -1.22 27.86 -4.13
C PHE A 384 -2.02 28.58 -3.02
N PRO A 385 -1.86 28.20 -1.75
CA PRO A 385 -2.62 28.81 -0.66
C PRO A 385 -2.25 30.28 -0.48
N GLU A 386 -3.27 31.13 -0.35
CA GLU A 386 -3.10 32.57 -0.12
C GLU A 386 -2.54 32.89 1.28
N GLN A 387 -2.88 32.04 2.26
CA GLN A 387 -2.45 32.18 3.65
C GLN A 387 -1.46 31.07 4.02
N GLN A 388 -0.60 31.35 5.01
CA GLN A 388 0.33 30.35 5.49
C GLN A 388 -0.42 29.19 6.15
N ILE A 389 -0.08 27.96 5.75
CA ILE A 389 -0.65 26.75 6.35
C ILE A 389 0.39 26.14 7.30
N THR A 390 -0.03 25.87 8.54
CA THR A 390 0.81 25.23 9.55
C THR A 390 0.47 23.75 9.70
N LEU A 391 1.46 22.89 9.51
CA LEU A 391 1.41 21.46 9.80
C LEU A 391 2.13 21.19 11.12
N TYR A 392 1.37 20.98 12.20
CA TYR A 392 1.93 20.63 13.51
C TYR A 392 2.07 19.11 13.62
N VAL A 393 3.30 18.62 13.72
CA VAL A 393 3.63 17.19 13.71
C VAL A 393 3.93 16.75 15.14
N LYS A 394 3.12 15.85 15.69
CA LYS A 394 3.35 15.30 17.03
C LYS A 394 4.55 14.37 17.07
N ASN A 395 5.06 14.13 18.28
CA ASN A 395 6.13 13.17 18.53
C ASN A 395 5.86 11.80 17.89
N GLY A 396 6.88 11.25 17.25
CA GLY A 396 6.81 9.98 16.56
C GLY A 396 7.88 9.86 15.47
N LYS A 397 8.20 8.61 15.10
CA LYS A 397 8.99 8.30 13.91
C LYS A 397 8.06 8.02 12.74
N TYR A 398 8.05 8.92 11.77
CA TYR A 398 7.26 8.88 10.54
C TYR A 398 8.10 8.25 9.43
N GLU A 399 7.85 6.97 9.18
CA GLU A 399 8.57 6.17 8.17
C GLU A 399 7.90 6.31 6.81
N GLU A 400 8.14 7.45 6.17
CA GLU A 400 7.48 7.85 4.93
C GLU A 400 8.42 8.71 4.07
N LYS A 401 8.17 8.71 2.76
CA LYS A 401 8.74 9.71 1.86
C LYS A 401 7.79 10.89 1.79
N VAL A 402 8.33 12.08 1.99
CA VAL A 402 7.56 13.32 1.95
C VAL A 402 8.01 14.16 0.77
N ARG A 403 7.07 14.65 -0.03
CA ARG A 403 7.28 15.56 -1.13
C ARG A 403 6.33 16.74 -0.99
N ILE A 404 6.88 17.92 -0.74
CA ILE A 404 6.15 19.18 -0.83
C ILE A 404 6.19 19.65 -2.28
N HIS A 405 5.08 19.44 -2.99
CA HIS A 405 5.00 19.74 -4.42
C HIS A 405 5.12 21.23 -4.71
N HIS A 406 5.52 21.59 -5.93
CA HIS A 406 5.71 22.99 -6.32
C HIS A 406 4.45 23.87 -6.20
N TRP A 407 3.26 23.27 -6.17
CA TRP A 407 1.99 23.96 -5.94
C TRP A 407 1.61 24.11 -4.45
N ASN A 408 2.38 23.55 -3.52
CA ASN A 408 2.12 23.62 -2.08
C ASN A 408 3.03 24.70 -1.42
N SER A 409 2.96 25.95 -1.89
CA SER A 409 3.76 27.06 -1.33
C SER A 409 3.24 27.56 0.02
N ASN A 410 4.03 28.36 0.73
CA ASN A 410 3.62 29.04 1.98
C ASN A 410 3.19 28.08 3.09
N ILE A 411 4.01 27.06 3.35
CA ILE A 411 3.76 26.03 4.37
C ILE A 411 4.82 26.10 5.46
N LYS A 412 4.36 26.03 6.70
CA LYS A 412 5.21 25.87 7.89
C LYS A 412 4.97 24.47 8.49
N ILE A 413 5.99 23.63 8.56
CA ILE A 413 5.94 22.32 9.22
C ILE A 413 6.72 22.42 10.52
N VAL A 414 6.04 22.18 11.64
CA VAL A 414 6.60 22.32 12.99
C VAL A 414 6.46 21.01 13.74
N GLY A 415 7.58 20.41 14.14
CA GLY A 415 7.57 19.28 15.05
C GLY A 415 7.28 19.70 16.49
N GLU A 416 6.68 18.80 17.28
CA GLU A 416 6.45 18.98 18.71
C GLU A 416 7.78 19.05 19.49
N ASP A 417 8.77 18.29 19.06
CA ASP A 417 10.11 18.20 19.65
C ASP A 417 11.10 17.73 18.58
N ARG A 418 12.18 18.49 18.38
CA ARG A 418 13.22 18.21 17.39
C ARG A 418 13.72 16.77 17.44
N ASP A 419 13.94 16.24 18.63
CA ASP A 419 14.62 14.97 18.85
C ASP A 419 13.63 13.77 18.87
N LYS A 420 12.32 14.03 18.87
CA LYS A 420 11.26 13.00 18.92
C LYS A 420 10.30 13.04 17.74
N THR A 421 10.28 14.12 16.97
CA THR A 421 9.51 14.25 15.73
C THR A 421 10.45 13.98 14.56
N ILE A 422 10.46 12.74 14.06
CA ILE A 422 11.48 12.23 13.14
C ILE A 422 10.82 11.79 11.84
N VAL A 423 11.19 12.40 10.72
CA VAL A 423 10.86 11.95 9.36
C VAL A 423 11.99 11.05 8.87
N SER A 424 11.70 9.81 8.50
CA SER A 424 12.71 8.78 8.28
C SER A 424 12.41 7.93 7.05
N PHE A 425 13.42 7.69 6.23
CA PHE A 425 13.37 6.67 5.18
C PHE A 425 14.78 6.11 4.92
N ASN A 426 14.91 5.12 4.01
CA ASN A 426 16.19 4.45 3.76
C ASN A 426 16.48 4.16 2.28
N ASP A 427 15.82 4.89 1.38
CA ASP A 427 16.15 4.80 -0.04
C ASP A 427 17.60 5.23 -0.28
N HIS A 428 18.27 4.48 -1.16
CA HIS A 428 19.63 4.76 -1.58
C HIS A 428 19.85 4.34 -3.03
N PHE A 429 20.90 4.87 -3.64
CA PHE A 429 21.14 4.77 -5.09
C PHE A 429 21.08 3.34 -5.65
N THR A 430 21.59 2.33 -4.92
CA THR A 430 21.61 0.93 -5.39
C THR A 430 20.30 0.17 -5.19
N GLN A 431 19.39 0.66 -4.35
CA GLN A 431 18.08 0.02 -4.11
C GLN A 431 17.00 0.45 -5.11
N ILE A 432 17.10 1.66 -5.67
CA ILE A 432 16.13 2.13 -6.65
C ILE A 432 16.17 1.19 -7.86
N ASN A 433 15.05 0.59 -8.27
CA ASN A 433 14.99 -0.33 -9.41
C ASN A 433 14.11 0.26 -10.53
N LYS A 434 14.41 1.51 -10.91
CA LYS A 434 13.65 2.27 -11.94
C LYS A 434 14.42 2.40 -13.27
N GLY A 435 15.40 1.54 -13.53
CA GLY A 435 16.28 1.62 -14.69
C GLY A 435 17.49 2.53 -14.44
N ARG A 436 17.50 3.76 -14.98
CA ARG A 436 18.61 4.72 -14.75
C ARG A 436 18.52 5.29 -13.32
N ASN A 437 19.16 4.61 -12.37
CA ASN A 437 19.21 5.04 -10.98
C ASN A 437 19.81 6.45 -10.84
N SER A 438 19.29 7.19 -9.87
CA SER A 438 19.66 8.58 -9.63
C SER A 438 19.60 8.89 -8.14
N THR A 439 20.60 9.62 -7.63
CA THR A 439 20.60 10.17 -6.26
C THR A 439 19.31 10.95 -5.98
N PHE A 440 18.73 11.59 -7.00
CA PHE A 440 17.52 12.41 -6.87
C PHE A 440 16.24 11.61 -6.63
N PHE A 441 16.29 10.28 -6.64
CA PHE A 441 15.18 9.43 -6.19
C PHE A 441 15.29 9.03 -4.72
N THR A 442 16.43 9.27 -4.07
CA THR A 442 16.70 8.85 -2.68
C THR A 442 16.22 9.75 -1.54
N PRO A 443 15.79 11.03 -1.73
CA PRO A 443 15.43 11.89 -0.61
C PRO A 443 14.32 11.31 0.28
N THR A 444 14.51 11.41 1.60
CA THR A 444 13.45 11.17 2.59
C THR A 444 12.40 12.28 2.55
N LEU A 445 12.84 13.54 2.55
CA LEU A 445 12.00 14.72 2.35
C LEU A 445 12.48 15.52 1.12
N SER A 446 11.56 15.86 0.23
CA SER A 446 11.80 16.73 -0.93
C SER A 446 10.95 18.00 -0.85
N ILE A 447 11.60 19.15 -0.94
CA ILE A 447 10.95 20.46 -0.97
C ILE A 447 11.12 21.05 -2.38
N GLU A 448 10.01 21.13 -3.11
CA GLU A 448 9.93 21.70 -4.46
C GLU A 448 9.13 23.01 -4.49
N ALA A 449 8.35 23.29 -3.44
CA ALA A 449 7.60 24.54 -3.29
C ALA A 449 8.44 25.66 -2.68
N ASN A 450 8.10 26.89 -3.04
CA ASN A 450 8.67 28.09 -2.44
C ASN A 450 8.00 28.43 -1.10
N ASP A 451 8.66 29.27 -0.30
CA ASP A 451 8.09 29.82 0.94
C ASP A 451 7.78 28.72 1.96
N ILE A 452 8.79 27.90 2.28
CA ILE A 452 8.65 26.76 3.18
C ILE A 452 9.47 26.97 4.44
N ILE A 453 8.88 26.64 5.59
CA ILE A 453 9.54 26.66 6.88
C ILE A 453 9.49 25.25 7.48
N LEU A 454 10.63 24.69 7.82
CA LEU A 454 10.74 23.51 8.69
C LEU A 454 11.27 23.94 10.06
N GLU A 455 10.59 23.53 11.13
CA GLU A 455 10.97 23.90 12.49
C GLU A 455 10.86 22.71 13.46
N ASN A 456 11.82 22.60 14.37
CA ASN A 456 11.76 21.71 15.54
C ASN A 456 11.48 20.23 15.19
N LEU A 457 12.16 19.70 14.17
CA LEU A 457 12.04 18.29 13.74
C LEU A 457 13.38 17.71 13.25
N THR A 458 13.42 16.39 13.14
CA THR A 458 14.54 15.65 12.54
C THR A 458 14.12 15.07 11.18
N VAL A 459 14.99 15.16 10.19
CA VAL A 459 14.90 14.41 8.93
C VAL A 459 16.12 13.51 8.82
N GLU A 460 15.90 12.21 8.64
CA GLU A 460 16.98 11.22 8.55
C GLU A 460 16.86 10.31 7.33
N ASN A 461 18.01 9.94 6.76
CA ASN A 461 18.11 8.79 5.87
C ASN A 461 18.94 7.69 6.56
N THR A 462 18.32 6.55 6.83
CA THR A 462 18.90 5.45 7.61
C THR A 462 19.53 4.36 6.76
N ALA A 463 19.81 4.60 5.47
CA ALA A 463 20.37 3.58 4.57
C ALA A 463 21.78 3.09 4.96
N GLY A 464 22.51 3.85 5.79
CA GLY A 464 23.89 3.52 6.17
C GLY A 464 24.92 3.97 5.13
N GLU A 465 26.11 3.38 5.15
CA GLU A 465 27.20 3.68 4.21
C GLU A 465 27.06 2.86 2.91
N VAL A 466 25.96 3.07 2.19
CA VAL A 466 25.60 2.32 0.96
C VAL A 466 25.74 3.17 -0.32
N GLY A 467 26.56 4.23 -0.25
CA GLY A 467 26.65 5.25 -1.30
C GLY A 467 25.66 6.39 -1.07
N GLN A 468 25.19 7.03 -2.15
CA GLN A 468 24.36 8.24 -2.07
C GLN A 468 22.97 7.94 -1.48
N ALA A 469 22.62 8.67 -0.42
CA ALA A 469 21.34 8.53 0.28
C ALA A 469 20.95 9.87 0.94
N VAL A 470 20.03 10.60 0.28
CA VAL A 470 19.66 11.96 0.69
C VAL A 470 18.64 11.92 1.83
N ALA A 471 18.87 12.71 2.89
CA ALA A 471 17.86 12.95 3.93
C ALA A 471 16.90 14.06 3.47
N LEU A 472 17.45 15.21 3.08
CA LEU A 472 16.66 16.36 2.63
C LEU A 472 17.14 16.88 1.29
N SER A 473 16.20 17.03 0.36
CA SER A 473 16.40 17.67 -0.94
C SER A 473 15.59 18.96 -1.01
N ILE A 474 16.24 20.08 -1.34
CA ILE A 474 15.60 21.38 -1.56
C ILE A 474 15.95 21.86 -2.95
N THR A 475 14.93 22.14 -3.77
CA THR A 475 15.10 22.61 -5.16
C THR A 475 14.29 23.88 -5.43
N SER A 476 13.93 24.59 -4.37
CA SER A 476 13.02 25.74 -4.38
C SER A 476 13.64 26.98 -3.72
N ASN A 477 12.88 28.08 -3.67
CA ASN A 477 13.34 29.39 -3.20
C ASN A 477 12.63 29.80 -1.89
N ARG A 478 13.35 30.55 -1.05
CA ARG A 478 12.85 31.04 0.25
C ARG A 478 12.42 29.89 1.17
N VAL A 479 13.37 29.00 1.44
CA VAL A 479 13.18 27.88 2.37
C VAL A 479 14.00 28.11 3.62
N ALA A 480 13.36 27.98 4.79
CA ALA A 480 13.99 28.12 6.09
C ALA A 480 13.95 26.80 6.88
N LEU A 481 15.06 26.47 7.54
CA LEU A 481 15.15 25.41 8.53
C LEU A 481 15.58 26.02 9.86
N VAL A 482 14.82 25.78 10.93
CA VAL A 482 15.07 26.37 12.25
C VAL A 482 15.03 25.28 13.32
N ASN A 483 16.12 25.13 14.08
CA ASN A 483 16.23 24.10 15.12
C ASN A 483 15.92 22.68 14.59
N CYS A 484 16.48 22.33 13.43
CA CYS A 484 16.29 21.02 12.80
C CYS A 484 17.53 20.12 12.95
N LYS A 485 17.32 18.80 12.83
CA LYS A 485 18.41 17.82 12.66
C LYS A 485 18.33 17.16 11.30
N LEU A 486 19.44 17.12 10.59
CA LEU A 486 19.57 16.39 9.32
C LEU A 486 20.61 15.28 9.49
N LEU A 487 20.14 14.03 9.47
CA LEU A 487 20.96 12.86 9.76
C LEU A 487 21.10 11.99 8.50
N GLY A 488 22.33 11.67 8.09
CA GLY A 488 22.59 10.85 6.92
C GLY A 488 24.04 10.44 6.83
N ASN A 489 24.47 9.87 5.70
CA ASN A 489 25.86 9.55 5.44
C ASN A 489 26.38 10.34 4.24
N GLN A 490 26.52 9.70 3.08
CA GLN A 490 26.89 10.41 1.87
C GLN A 490 25.66 11.14 1.30
N ASP A 491 25.85 12.40 0.91
CA ASP A 491 24.81 13.25 0.29
C ASP A 491 23.61 13.61 1.22
N THR A 492 23.82 13.80 2.53
CA THR A 492 22.73 14.08 3.51
C THR A 492 21.78 15.22 3.10
N LEU A 493 22.31 16.38 2.73
CA LEU A 493 21.54 17.58 2.38
C LEU A 493 21.86 18.03 0.93
N TYR A 494 20.87 17.91 0.06
CA TYR A 494 20.93 18.42 -1.31
C TYR A 494 20.26 19.79 -1.43
N LEU A 495 21.03 20.79 -1.87
CA LEU A 495 20.60 22.16 -2.12
C LEU A 495 20.66 22.47 -3.63
N GLY A 496 19.68 21.96 -4.37
CA GLY A 496 19.57 22.10 -5.82
C GLY A 496 19.05 23.47 -6.28
N GLY A 497 19.24 23.75 -7.58
CA GLY A 497 18.75 24.98 -8.22
C GLY A 497 19.50 26.25 -7.78
N GLU A 498 18.83 27.40 -7.88
CA GLU A 498 19.39 28.73 -7.59
C GLU A 498 18.62 29.46 -6.47
N GLY A 499 17.88 28.71 -5.65
CA GLY A 499 17.07 29.26 -4.55
C GLY A 499 17.89 29.88 -3.42
N LYS A 500 17.21 30.69 -2.59
CA LYS A 500 17.72 31.25 -1.33
C LYS A 500 17.27 30.39 -0.15
N ILE A 501 18.24 29.79 0.53
CA ILE A 501 18.00 28.86 1.64
C ILE A 501 18.63 29.41 2.91
N TYR A 502 17.88 29.39 4.02
CA TYR A 502 18.36 29.81 5.32
C TYR A 502 18.26 28.68 6.33
N ILE A 503 19.35 28.37 7.01
CA ILE A 503 19.42 27.27 7.96
C ILE A 503 19.98 27.82 9.26
N LYS A 504 19.21 27.71 10.34
CA LYS A 504 19.51 28.37 11.62
C LYS A 504 19.41 27.39 12.77
N ASP A 505 20.36 27.49 13.71
CA ASP A 505 20.35 26.76 14.99
C ASP A 505 20.20 25.23 14.80
N SER A 506 20.71 24.68 13.69
CA SER A 506 20.45 23.31 13.25
C SER A 506 21.69 22.42 13.32
N TYR A 507 21.49 21.11 13.39
CA TYR A 507 22.55 20.11 13.40
C TYR A 507 22.49 19.27 12.11
N ILE A 508 23.64 19.09 11.46
CA ILE A 508 23.76 18.37 10.19
C ILE A 508 24.93 17.40 10.31
N GLU A 509 24.72 16.14 9.99
CA GLU A 509 25.78 15.13 9.99
C GLU A 509 25.87 14.33 8.69
N GLY A 510 27.07 13.81 8.43
CA GLY A 510 27.28 12.90 7.31
C GLY A 510 28.73 12.44 7.17
N THR A 511 29.01 11.77 6.06
CA THR A 511 30.33 11.25 5.72
C THR A 511 30.92 12.04 4.56
N THR A 512 30.55 11.74 3.33
CA THR A 512 31.08 12.36 2.10
C THR A 512 30.10 13.34 1.50
N ASP A 513 30.55 14.56 1.20
CA ASP A 513 29.79 15.59 0.47
C ASP A 513 28.40 15.84 1.07
N TYR A 514 28.29 15.76 2.41
CA TYR A 514 26.99 15.69 3.06
C TYR A 514 26.18 17.00 2.99
N ILE A 515 26.78 18.10 2.51
CA ILE A 515 26.07 19.30 2.04
C ILE A 515 26.53 19.62 0.61
N PHE A 516 25.65 19.47 -0.37
CA PHE A 516 26.02 19.62 -1.78
C PHE A 516 24.92 20.28 -2.62
N GLY A 517 25.30 20.81 -3.79
CA GLY A 517 24.36 21.44 -4.72
C GLY A 517 24.70 22.89 -5.10
N GLY A 518 23.80 23.53 -5.85
CA GLY A 518 24.05 24.79 -6.54
C GLY A 518 23.44 26.04 -5.89
N ALA A 519 22.56 25.88 -4.90
CA ALA A 519 21.79 26.99 -4.33
C ALA A 519 22.64 28.03 -3.60
N THR A 520 22.06 29.21 -3.33
CA THR A 520 22.62 30.15 -2.35
C THR A 520 22.08 29.82 -0.97
N ALA A 521 22.95 29.45 -0.04
CA ALA A 521 22.55 29.04 1.31
C ALA A 521 23.33 29.76 2.39
N TYR A 522 22.62 30.23 3.42
CA TYR A 522 23.19 30.85 4.61
C TYR A 522 22.92 29.98 5.84
N PHE A 523 23.97 29.46 6.45
CA PHE A 523 23.93 28.66 7.66
C PHE A 523 24.35 29.55 8.84
N GLU A 524 23.51 29.66 9.86
CA GLU A 524 23.75 30.47 11.05
C GLU A 524 23.67 29.60 12.30
N ASN A 525 24.68 29.64 13.17
CA ASN A 525 24.72 28.92 14.44
C ASN A 525 24.49 27.39 14.31
N CYS A 526 24.91 26.81 13.19
CA CYS A 526 24.71 25.38 12.94
C CYS A 526 25.90 24.54 13.44
N THR A 527 25.63 23.30 13.85
CA THR A 527 26.65 22.29 14.11
C THR A 527 26.78 21.36 12.90
N LEU A 528 28.00 21.22 12.38
CA LEU A 528 28.31 20.33 11.27
C LEU A 528 29.16 19.17 11.80
N HIS A 529 28.64 17.95 11.77
CA HIS A 529 29.27 16.78 12.38
C HIS A 529 29.73 15.76 11.34
N SER A 530 31.05 15.58 11.25
CA SER A 530 31.66 14.64 10.31
C SER A 530 31.85 13.26 10.93
N LYS A 531 31.29 12.23 10.29
CA LYS A 531 31.37 10.83 10.75
C LYS A 531 32.50 10.02 10.12
N LYS A 532 33.17 10.58 9.10
CA LYS A 532 34.26 9.93 8.36
C LYS A 532 35.28 10.94 7.85
N ASP A 533 36.51 10.48 7.65
CA ASP A 533 37.55 11.21 6.93
C ASP A 533 37.13 11.44 5.47
N SER A 534 36.57 12.62 5.19
CA SER A 534 36.01 12.98 3.88
C SER A 534 35.76 14.49 3.78
N TYR A 535 34.70 14.91 3.11
CA TYR A 535 34.42 16.30 2.75
C TYR A 535 33.07 16.77 3.31
N ILE A 536 33.05 17.95 3.93
CA ILE A 536 31.82 18.54 4.47
C ILE A 536 30.93 19.05 3.33
N VAL A 537 31.46 19.95 2.50
CA VAL A 537 30.67 20.55 1.40
C VAL A 537 31.16 20.19 0.01
N ALA A 538 30.22 20.02 -0.92
CA ALA A 538 30.47 19.88 -2.36
C ALA A 538 29.59 20.83 -3.21
N PRO A 539 29.84 22.16 -3.15
CA PRO A 539 29.06 23.12 -3.92
C PRO A 539 29.27 22.97 -5.43
N SER A 540 28.18 23.21 -6.17
CA SER A 540 28.12 23.29 -7.64
C SER A 540 27.58 24.64 -8.11
N THR A 541 27.89 25.71 -7.37
CA THR A 541 27.44 27.08 -7.63
C THR A 541 27.52 27.43 -9.12
N PRO A 542 26.40 27.85 -9.74
CA PRO A 542 26.36 28.22 -11.16
C PRO A 542 27.29 29.40 -11.49
N GLN A 543 27.79 29.42 -12.72
CA GLN A 543 28.55 30.56 -13.22
C GLN A 543 27.68 31.81 -13.19
N GLY A 544 28.22 32.91 -12.65
CA GLY A 544 27.49 34.19 -12.54
C GLY A 544 26.72 34.37 -11.22
N SER A 545 26.45 33.30 -10.47
CA SER A 545 25.85 33.44 -9.12
C SER A 545 26.79 34.20 -8.18
N ALA A 546 26.29 35.24 -7.50
CA ALA A 546 27.11 36.05 -6.60
C ALA A 546 27.61 35.25 -5.38
N TYR A 547 26.74 34.39 -4.83
CA TYR A 547 26.95 33.62 -3.62
C TYR A 547 26.76 32.12 -3.86
N GLY A 548 27.37 31.30 -3.01
CA GLY A 548 27.10 29.87 -2.88
C GLY A 548 26.72 29.56 -1.44
N PHE A 549 27.50 28.72 -0.77
CA PHE A 549 27.29 28.40 0.64
C PHE A 549 28.07 29.35 1.57
N VAL A 550 27.39 29.89 2.57
CA VAL A 550 27.96 30.77 3.59
C VAL A 550 27.62 30.21 4.97
N PHE A 551 28.65 29.89 5.75
CA PHE A 551 28.54 29.39 7.11
C PHE A 551 28.99 30.48 8.05
N HIS A 552 28.10 30.89 8.96
CA HIS A 552 28.34 31.98 9.89
C HIS A 552 28.10 31.51 11.33
N ASN A 553 29.14 31.63 12.17
CA ASN A 553 29.08 31.20 13.57
C ASN A 553 28.72 29.71 13.74
N CYS A 554 29.14 28.88 12.79
CA CYS A 554 28.95 27.42 12.85
C CYS A 554 30.06 26.73 13.65
N THR A 555 29.76 25.60 14.26
CA THR A 555 30.73 24.72 14.95
C THR A 555 30.92 23.44 14.14
N LEU A 556 32.17 23.13 13.80
CA LEU A 556 32.52 21.89 13.09
C LEU A 556 33.04 20.87 14.11
N THR A 557 32.42 19.72 14.13
CA THR A 557 32.75 18.60 15.03
C THR A 557 33.00 17.33 14.20
N ALA A 558 33.59 16.32 14.84
CA ALA A 558 33.87 15.05 14.20
C ALA A 558 33.70 13.90 15.20
N ALA A 559 33.38 12.70 14.69
CA ALA A 559 33.35 11.48 15.49
C ALA A 559 34.77 11.11 15.98
N GLU A 560 34.87 10.29 17.04
CA GLU A 560 36.12 10.01 17.77
C GLU A 560 37.29 9.54 16.87
N ASN A 561 37.01 8.73 15.85
CA ASN A 561 38.03 8.16 14.95
C ASN A 561 38.28 8.98 13.68
N VAL A 562 37.70 10.18 13.59
CA VAL A 562 37.79 11.04 12.41
C VAL A 562 38.90 12.05 12.63
N THR A 563 39.89 12.04 11.75
CA THR A 563 41.13 12.83 11.89
C THR A 563 41.47 13.68 10.67
N LYS A 564 40.80 13.43 9.53
CA LYS A 564 41.12 14.08 8.26
C LYS A 564 39.86 14.44 7.47
N VAL A 565 39.27 15.56 7.83
CA VAL A 565 38.10 16.16 7.19
C VAL A 565 38.50 17.41 6.42
N TYR A 566 38.04 17.53 5.19
CA TYR A 566 38.16 18.75 4.41
C TYR A 566 36.87 19.59 4.55
N LEU A 567 37.04 20.91 4.67
CA LEU A 567 35.95 21.88 4.66
C LEU A 567 35.08 21.73 3.41
N GLY A 568 35.68 21.38 2.27
CA GLY A 568 34.93 21.00 1.07
C GLY A 568 35.76 20.85 -0.18
N ARG A 569 35.07 20.56 -1.29
CA ARG A 569 35.63 20.40 -2.63
C ARG A 569 34.69 20.92 -3.73
N PRO A 570 35.20 21.45 -4.85
CA PRO A 570 34.37 22.03 -5.90
C PRO A 570 33.75 20.93 -6.78
N TRP A 571 32.45 20.67 -6.64
CA TRP A 571 31.76 19.72 -7.53
C TRP A 571 31.63 20.28 -8.96
N ARG A 572 31.62 21.61 -9.10
CA ARG A 572 31.72 22.34 -10.37
C ARG A 572 32.74 23.48 -10.27
N THR A 573 33.23 23.95 -11.42
CA THR A 573 34.35 24.90 -11.53
C THR A 573 34.16 26.23 -10.78
N PHE A 574 32.94 26.74 -10.67
CA PHE A 574 32.62 28.03 -10.04
C PHE A 574 32.11 27.91 -8.60
N ALA A 575 32.28 26.74 -7.99
CA ALA A 575 31.84 26.42 -6.64
C ALA A 575 32.28 27.47 -5.60
N LYS A 576 31.36 27.86 -4.70
CA LYS A 576 31.64 28.83 -3.63
C LYS A 576 31.24 28.30 -2.27
N ALA A 577 32.17 28.37 -1.31
CA ALA A 577 31.95 28.04 0.09
C ALA A 577 32.75 29.00 0.98
N ILE A 578 32.09 29.62 1.95
CA ILE A 578 32.70 30.60 2.84
C ILE A 578 32.37 30.24 4.29
N PHE A 579 33.39 30.13 5.15
CA PHE A 579 33.22 29.95 6.60
C PHE A 579 33.63 31.24 7.35
N LEU A 580 32.74 31.79 8.16
CA LEU A 580 32.90 33.07 8.86
C LEU A 580 32.64 32.87 10.36
N ASN A 581 33.58 33.30 11.19
CA ASN A 581 33.47 33.25 12.66
C ASN A 581 33.14 31.84 13.18
N SER A 582 33.62 30.79 12.50
CA SER A 582 33.32 29.40 12.81
C SER A 582 34.41 28.73 13.63
N GLU A 583 34.02 27.79 14.49
CA GLU A 583 34.94 26.97 15.28
C GLU A 583 35.25 25.66 14.56
N LEU A 584 36.54 25.37 14.34
CA LEU A 584 37.02 24.20 13.61
C LEU A 584 37.70 23.20 14.55
N THR A 585 37.19 21.97 14.59
CA THR A 585 37.81 20.85 15.32
C THR A 585 39.18 20.44 14.77
N THR A 586 40.00 19.78 15.58
CA THR A 586 41.32 19.24 15.21
C THR A 586 41.30 18.28 14.01
N ALA A 587 40.15 17.65 13.73
CA ALA A 587 39.99 16.75 12.60
C ALA A 587 40.01 17.48 11.24
N VAL A 588 39.89 18.81 11.19
CA VAL A 588 39.98 19.56 9.93
C VAL A 588 41.43 19.51 9.43
N ALA A 589 41.59 18.98 8.21
CA ALA A 589 42.88 18.83 7.56
C ALA A 589 43.60 20.20 7.45
N PRO A 590 44.92 20.29 7.65
CA PRO A 590 45.67 21.54 7.56
C PRO A 590 45.47 22.28 6.23
N GLU A 591 45.38 21.53 5.13
CA GLU A 591 45.11 22.04 3.78
C GLU A 591 43.74 22.72 3.66
N GLY A 592 42.78 22.32 4.51
CA GLY A 592 41.40 22.81 4.60
C GLY A 592 40.51 22.36 3.45
N TRP A 593 40.99 22.45 2.20
CA TRP A 593 40.18 22.24 1.00
C TRP A 593 40.84 21.29 0.02
N HIS A 594 40.04 20.63 -0.82
CA HIS A 594 40.53 19.75 -1.88
C HIS A 594 39.96 20.20 -3.23
N ASN A 595 40.76 20.15 -4.30
CA ASN A 595 40.40 20.69 -5.62
C ASN A 595 39.60 19.72 -6.51
N TRP A 596 39.14 18.59 -5.97
CA TRP A 596 38.49 17.50 -6.72
C TRP A 596 39.38 16.94 -7.87
N ASN A 597 40.71 16.97 -7.73
CA ASN A 597 41.64 16.64 -8.82
C ASN A 597 41.40 17.48 -10.09
N ASN A 598 40.87 18.70 -9.92
CA ASN A 598 40.55 19.63 -11.01
C ASN A 598 41.26 20.97 -10.79
N VAL A 599 42.47 21.09 -11.36
CA VAL A 599 43.28 22.32 -11.27
C VAL A 599 42.56 23.53 -11.87
N ALA A 600 41.67 23.36 -12.84
CA ALA A 600 40.91 24.48 -13.41
C ALA A 600 39.94 25.09 -12.38
N ALA A 601 39.44 24.31 -11.41
CA ALA A 601 38.59 24.81 -10.34
C ALA A 601 39.33 25.77 -9.41
N GLU A 602 40.63 25.61 -9.22
CA GLU A 602 41.44 26.49 -8.35
C GLU A 602 41.43 27.96 -8.81
N ARG A 603 41.21 28.22 -10.11
CA ARG A 603 41.16 29.57 -10.68
C ARG A 603 39.82 30.27 -10.47
N HIS A 604 38.74 29.50 -10.33
CA HIS A 604 37.37 30.00 -10.43
C HIS A 604 36.53 29.76 -9.17
N ALA A 605 36.83 28.72 -8.40
CA ALA A 605 36.18 28.45 -7.14
C ALA A 605 36.50 29.54 -6.11
N VAL A 606 35.53 29.86 -5.25
CA VAL A 606 35.69 30.85 -4.18
C VAL A 606 35.53 30.13 -2.85
N PHE A 607 36.64 29.58 -2.35
CA PHE A 607 36.71 28.94 -1.05
C PHE A 607 37.45 29.86 -0.09
N SER A 608 36.78 30.26 0.99
CA SER A 608 37.29 31.34 1.84
C SER A 608 36.92 31.20 3.30
N GLU A 609 37.76 31.79 4.16
CA GLU A 609 37.58 31.79 5.61
C GLU A 609 37.72 33.22 6.16
N TYR A 610 37.04 33.54 7.25
CA TYR A 610 37.20 34.80 7.98
C TYR A 610 37.02 34.59 9.48
N ARG A 611 38.04 34.93 10.27
CA ARG A 611 37.99 34.91 11.74
C ARG A 611 37.45 33.60 12.32
N ASN A 612 37.74 32.48 11.66
CA ASN A 612 37.51 31.17 12.25
C ASN A 612 38.46 30.97 13.44
N SER A 613 38.12 30.04 14.32
CA SER A 613 38.86 29.70 15.53
C SER A 613 38.88 28.18 15.74
N GLY A 614 39.43 27.72 16.86
CA GLY A 614 39.54 26.29 17.18
C GLY A 614 40.83 25.68 16.65
N ALA A 615 41.13 24.46 17.11
CA ALA A 615 42.42 23.82 16.88
C ALA A 615 42.64 23.36 15.42
N GLY A 616 41.57 23.21 14.62
CA GLY A 616 41.66 22.94 13.18
C GLY A 616 41.84 24.18 12.30
N PHE A 617 41.79 25.38 12.89
CA PHE A 617 42.01 26.62 12.15
C PHE A 617 43.51 26.89 11.97
N ASN A 618 44.03 26.58 10.78
CA ASN A 618 45.42 26.80 10.42
C ASN A 618 45.52 27.50 9.05
N PRO A 619 45.32 28.83 9.01
CA PRO A 619 45.27 29.59 7.76
C PRO A 619 46.61 29.56 6.97
N VAL A 620 47.73 29.30 7.65
CA VAL A 620 49.07 29.26 7.04
C VAL A 620 49.29 27.98 6.24
N ALA A 621 48.66 26.86 6.64
CA ALA A 621 48.76 25.57 5.97
C ALA A 621 47.70 25.35 4.88
N ARG A 622 46.76 26.28 4.70
CA ARG A 622 45.70 26.16 3.70
C ARG A 622 46.27 26.13 2.29
N VAL A 623 45.57 25.44 1.39
CA VAL A 623 45.89 25.45 -0.04
C VAL A 623 45.95 26.88 -0.58
N ASN A 624 46.97 27.17 -1.40
CA ASN A 624 47.29 28.51 -1.90
C ASN A 624 46.18 29.18 -2.72
N TRP A 625 45.24 28.40 -3.26
CA TRP A 625 44.10 28.91 -4.04
C TRP A 625 42.88 29.28 -3.18
N SER A 626 42.88 28.93 -1.88
CA SER A 626 41.88 29.41 -0.92
C SER A 626 42.25 30.81 -0.41
N LYS A 627 41.29 31.52 0.20
CA LYS A 627 41.50 32.92 0.64
C LYS A 627 41.07 33.17 2.08
N GLN A 628 41.91 33.86 2.83
CA GLN A 628 41.49 34.52 4.07
C GLN A 628 40.91 35.89 3.72
N LEU A 629 39.65 36.14 4.09
CA LEU A 629 38.98 37.41 3.79
C LEU A 629 39.48 38.54 4.70
N SER A 630 39.54 39.74 4.16
CA SER A 630 39.64 40.96 4.97
C SER A 630 38.27 41.32 5.58
N LYS A 631 38.26 42.18 6.60
CA LYS A 631 37.01 42.73 7.19
C LYS A 631 36.09 43.33 6.13
N ARG A 632 36.65 44.06 5.14
CA ARG A 632 35.89 44.68 4.05
C ARG A 632 35.25 43.64 3.12
N GLN A 633 35.96 42.55 2.82
CA GLN A 633 35.42 41.46 1.99
C GLN A 633 34.37 40.67 2.75
N ALA A 634 34.60 40.37 4.03
CA ALA A 634 33.65 39.66 4.87
C ALA A 634 32.31 40.40 5.02
N ALA A 635 32.32 41.74 5.01
CA ALA A 635 31.12 42.57 5.03
C ALA A 635 30.17 42.35 3.84
N ASN A 636 30.63 41.71 2.75
CA ASN A 636 29.77 41.36 1.60
C ASN A 636 28.97 40.06 1.79
N TYR A 637 29.18 39.35 2.90
CA TYR A 637 28.58 38.05 3.19
C TYR A 637 27.63 38.11 4.40
N THR A 638 26.94 39.23 4.60
CA THR A 638 25.89 39.31 5.63
C THR A 638 24.66 38.51 5.21
N LYS A 639 23.88 38.05 6.19
CA LYS A 639 22.60 37.35 5.96
C LYS A 639 21.72 38.08 4.96
N GLN A 640 21.57 39.40 5.13
CA GLN A 640 20.78 40.25 4.25
C GLN A 640 21.27 40.27 2.80
N MET A 641 22.58 40.34 2.57
CA MET A 641 23.12 40.35 1.21
C MET A 641 22.99 38.99 0.52
N VAL A 642 23.27 37.90 1.25
CA VAL A 642 23.27 36.54 0.72
C VAL A 642 21.85 36.08 0.37
N LEU A 643 20.90 36.35 1.25
CA LEU A 643 19.49 35.91 1.13
C LEU A 643 18.57 36.92 0.44
N LYS A 644 19.12 38.02 -0.08
CA LYS A 644 18.35 39.04 -0.79
C LYS A 644 17.58 38.41 -1.95
N THR A 645 16.30 38.76 -2.06
CA THR A 645 15.47 38.48 -3.24
C THR A 645 14.88 39.77 -3.79
N GLU A 646 14.42 39.75 -5.04
CA GLU A 646 13.80 40.90 -5.69
C GLU A 646 12.46 41.30 -5.05
N ILE A 647 11.74 40.33 -4.48
CA ILE A 647 10.36 40.49 -4.02
C ILE A 647 10.30 40.82 -2.52
N ASN A 648 11.13 40.16 -1.71
CA ASN A 648 11.19 40.38 -0.26
C ASN A 648 12.64 40.16 0.22
N SER A 649 13.32 41.22 0.64
CA SER A 649 14.73 41.14 1.07
C SER A 649 14.90 40.54 2.48
N ASN A 650 13.81 40.38 3.23
CA ASN A 650 13.78 40.02 4.65
C ASN A 650 12.79 38.87 4.94
N TRP A 651 12.55 37.98 3.98
CA TRP A 651 11.61 36.85 4.11
C TRP A 651 11.91 35.90 5.28
N TYR A 652 13.13 35.97 5.83
CA TYR A 652 13.62 35.17 6.95
C TYR A 652 13.48 35.87 8.33
N GLU A 653 12.93 37.08 8.42
CA GLU A 653 12.85 37.82 9.69
C GLU A 653 11.69 37.37 10.61
N ASN A 654 10.63 36.77 10.03
CA ASN A 654 9.42 36.36 10.75
C ASN A 654 9.27 34.81 10.83
N LEU A 655 10.39 34.09 10.94
CA LEU A 655 10.42 32.63 10.94
C LEU A 655 9.89 32.01 12.23
#